data_AF-A0A1W2HAV8-F1
#
_entry.id   AF-A0A1W2HAV8-F1
#
_cell.length_a   1.000
_cell.length_b   1.000
_cell.length_c   1.000
_cell.angle_alpha   90.00
_cell.angle_beta   90.00
_cell.angle_gamma   90.00
#
_symmetry.space_group_name_H-M   'P 1'
#
loop_
_entity.id
_entity.type
_entity.pdbx_description
1 polymer ?
#
loop_
_entity_poly.entity_id
_entity_poly.type
_entity_poly.pdbx_seq_one_letter_code
_entity_poly.pdbx_strand_id
1 'polypeptide(L)'
;MALRLFLFLLFFGQIQSILAQEKKDYYYLKNKKTSLIEQKGIYFVKFGTNFNKSDLKQMGIKEEDILYFQNKNSLGAIEKSRDDIDFSFSIIKAADPKFLKGNFYTMPYYLTEKGTHVGISHLFTVKLRSPEDYNKLSSLAEDYGVKIVGKHTYRPLWYTLSCDLGSKGNALDLANIFFESGLFEYSQPDIMQEIEMLSCANGIDDPQFVDQWNLKNTGQNGGLPGADINICPVWDITKGSNDVVIAVLDMGIQTNHPDLTNLTSFSYDVDAGWSPGYCCLPHGMRVAGISGADHNDDGIAGISPNSPLMSITNSNLPSPGIIIKWADAIDIARLNGASVLTCAWRYSENYPEIEEAIENAVLFGRNGKGCVIVSGSGNNDTIPLGYPALFESVLAIGATDRNDTRASTSIFTSSFGNMLDVVAPGVEIPTLNYNANLTPPSDNYWVMNGTSASTSHVSSLAALILSVNNDLTYLEVIDIIRSTAQKVGGYNYVLGQGHDPNYSWNNEMGFGRIDACKAIYKTLESVVNITGPDYLCSTSTFTLQNAPTGSSVTWSVSPTHLFSGSTSGSGASASLSPASWASSGQATVTFSIDGGCGVIESSTEFWVGRAVSSIEGPYDMAVNTVENYFATGNPYMGITDYQWSVFPSGYHWIGNQGTNGITLSFSATGLYSLELDVVNPCGARGSEIGIYVYNPWEHFTLYPNPTSDILHISMDLETRGRGGDQDFEVSLYDGQGRELIPAKLAHQQTSLDLSRIPKGFYYVHIRYRDALLRRQIRVER
;
A
#
# COMPACT_ATOMS: atom_id res chain seq x y z
N MET A 1 21.37 14.34 -16.58
CA MET A 1 22.23 13.62 -17.57
C MET A 1 23.67 13.82 -17.13
N ALA A 2 24.44 12.73 -17.01
CA ALA A 2 25.81 12.65 -16.48
C ALA A 2 25.98 13.02 -14.99
N LEU A 3 26.01 12.02 -14.12
CA LEU A 3 27.23 11.59 -13.41
C LEU A 3 26.82 10.68 -12.24
N ARG A 4 26.72 9.36 -12.51
CA ARG A 4 26.82 8.28 -11.51
C ARG A 4 26.64 6.93 -12.22
N LEU A 5 27.68 6.55 -12.96
CA LEU A 5 27.90 5.18 -13.38
C LEU A 5 29.40 5.00 -13.60
N PHE A 6 30.12 4.57 -12.56
CA PHE A 6 31.36 3.81 -12.71
C PHE A 6 31.42 2.80 -11.58
N LEU A 7 30.65 1.75 -11.78
CA LEU A 7 30.76 0.47 -11.11
C LEU A 7 32.05 -0.23 -11.58
N PHE A 8 32.65 -0.96 -10.64
CA PHE A 8 33.22 -2.29 -10.83
C PHE A 8 34.65 -2.46 -11.39
N LEU A 9 35.35 -3.35 -10.69
CA LEU A 9 36.58 -4.06 -11.04
C LEU A 9 37.89 -3.31 -10.85
N LEU A 10 38.41 -3.38 -9.62
CA LEU A 10 39.74 -3.98 -9.38
C LEU A 10 39.71 -4.68 -8.01
N PHE A 11 39.22 -5.92 -8.06
CA PHE A 11 39.43 -6.95 -7.05
C PHE A 11 40.82 -7.57 -7.29
N PHE A 12 41.48 -7.97 -6.21
CA PHE A 12 42.70 -8.80 -6.15
C PHE A 12 44.04 -8.16 -6.55
N GLY A 13 44.86 -7.87 -5.54
CA GLY A 13 46.30 -8.14 -5.61
C GLY A 13 47.20 -7.09 -4.97
N GLN A 14 47.67 -7.42 -3.75
CA GLN A 14 48.80 -6.85 -2.97
C GLN A 14 48.37 -5.98 -1.78
N ILE A 15 48.05 -6.56 -0.60
CA ILE A 15 48.90 -7.27 0.38
C ILE A 15 49.81 -6.33 1.19
N GLN A 16 49.36 -6.16 2.44
CA GLN A 16 50.11 -6.05 3.70
C GLN A 16 50.66 -4.71 4.18
N SER A 17 50.46 -4.53 5.50
CA SER A 17 50.70 -3.37 6.36
C SER A 17 49.64 -2.28 6.16
N ILE A 18 48.52 -2.28 6.88
CA ILE A 18 48.41 -2.07 8.34
C ILE A 18 47.29 -2.96 8.91
N LEU A 19 47.63 -4.21 9.28
CA LEU A 19 46.84 -5.00 10.23
C LEU A 19 47.41 -4.74 11.62
N ALA A 20 46.88 -3.73 12.32
CA ALA A 20 46.70 -3.90 13.75
C ALA A 20 45.47 -4.82 13.86
N GLN A 21 45.71 -6.12 13.94
CA GLN A 21 44.67 -7.12 14.15
C GLN A 21 44.05 -6.81 15.52
N GLU A 22 42.90 -6.12 15.55
CA GLU A 22 42.10 -6.03 16.78
C GLU A 22 41.90 -7.46 17.26
N LYS A 23 42.31 -7.71 18.51
CA LYS A 23 42.20 -9.02 19.14
C LYS A 23 40.71 -9.35 19.20
N LYS A 24 40.24 -10.20 18.27
CA LYS A 24 38.87 -10.72 18.30
C LYS A 24 38.81 -11.73 19.44
N ASP A 25 38.11 -11.38 20.50
CA ASP A 25 37.73 -12.36 21.51
C ASP A 25 36.73 -13.34 20.88
N TYR A 26 36.59 -14.53 21.46
CA TYR A 26 35.73 -15.57 20.91
C TYR A 26 35.19 -16.46 22.00
N TYR A 27 34.16 -17.24 21.69
CA TYR A 27 33.72 -18.37 22.50
C TYR A 27 33.35 -19.56 21.61
N TYR A 28 33.21 -20.74 22.22
CA TYR A 28 32.75 -21.93 21.51
C TYR A 28 31.22 -22.07 21.58
N LEU A 29 30.58 -22.12 20.42
CA LEU A 29 29.16 -22.45 20.27
C LEU A 29 29.02 -23.70 19.39
N LYS A 30 28.44 -24.78 19.92
CA LYS A 30 28.32 -26.07 19.22
C LYS A 30 29.65 -26.52 18.57
N ASN A 31 30.75 -26.42 19.31
CA ASN A 31 32.12 -26.75 18.87
C ASN A 31 32.72 -25.85 17.78
N LYS A 32 32.07 -24.73 17.41
CA LYS A 32 32.59 -23.74 16.48
C LYS A 32 33.04 -22.48 17.23
N LYS A 33 34.18 -21.91 16.85
CA LYS A 33 34.58 -20.57 17.34
C LYS A 33 33.64 -19.51 16.77
N THR A 34 33.06 -18.72 17.66
CA THR A 34 32.21 -17.56 17.34
C THR A 34 32.92 -16.30 17.78
N SER A 35 33.13 -15.35 16.86
CA SER A 35 33.86 -14.12 17.15
C SER A 35 33.02 -13.11 17.93
N LEU A 36 33.68 -12.36 18.80
CA LEU A 36 33.16 -11.22 19.54
C LEU A 36 34.05 -10.00 19.30
N ILE A 37 33.43 -8.83 19.18
CA ILE A 37 34.11 -7.55 19.02
C ILE A 37 33.84 -6.71 20.26
N GLU A 38 34.85 -6.50 21.09
CA GLU A 38 34.72 -5.72 22.33
C GLU A 38 34.16 -4.31 22.06
N GLN A 39 33.11 -3.92 22.79
CA GLN A 39 32.52 -2.59 22.78
C GLN A 39 33.17 -1.74 23.85
N LYS A 40 34.07 -0.85 23.44
CA LYS A 40 34.81 0.03 24.36
C LYS A 40 33.86 0.92 25.15
N GLY A 41 34.04 0.94 26.46
CA GLY A 41 33.36 1.87 27.37
C GLY A 41 32.03 1.37 27.93
N ILE A 42 31.64 0.12 27.70
CA ILE A 42 30.46 -0.49 28.35
C ILE A 42 30.91 -1.73 29.13
N TYR A 43 30.54 -1.79 30.41
CA TYR A 43 31.02 -2.81 31.34
C TYR A 43 29.90 -3.41 32.18
N PHE A 44 29.89 -4.74 32.28
CA PHE A 44 29.30 -5.45 33.40
C PHE A 44 30.20 -5.29 34.63
N VAL A 45 29.60 -4.98 35.78
CA VAL A 45 30.29 -4.85 37.08
C VAL A 45 29.54 -5.65 38.12
N LYS A 46 30.23 -6.60 38.76
CA LYS A 46 29.69 -7.39 39.88
C LYS A 46 29.99 -6.72 41.21
N PHE A 47 29.00 -6.70 42.09
CA PHE A 47 29.07 -6.23 43.47
C PHE A 47 28.64 -7.33 44.46
N GLY A 48 28.90 -7.10 45.75
CA GLY A 48 28.34 -7.93 46.83
C GLY A 48 26.85 -7.64 47.07
N THR A 49 26.18 -8.51 47.82
CA THR A 49 24.71 -8.51 48.04
C THR A 49 24.11 -7.31 48.76
N ASN A 50 24.93 -6.46 49.39
CA ASN A 50 24.48 -5.29 50.15
C ASN A 50 24.67 -3.97 49.38
N PHE A 51 24.92 -4.05 48.07
CA PHE A 51 25.23 -2.90 47.24
C PHE A 51 23.96 -2.34 46.59
N ASN A 52 23.71 -1.04 46.72
CA ASN A 52 22.52 -0.35 46.21
C ASN A 52 22.85 0.59 45.03
N LYS A 53 21.84 0.93 44.23
CA LYS A 53 22.00 1.87 43.10
C LYS A 53 22.55 3.24 43.54
N SER A 54 22.22 3.68 44.76
CA SER A 54 22.76 4.91 45.37
C SER A 54 24.28 4.90 45.54
N ASP A 55 24.86 3.72 45.71
CA ASP A 55 26.29 3.58 45.99
C ASP A 55 27.11 3.85 44.72
N LEU A 56 26.56 3.53 43.53
CA LEU A 56 27.13 3.91 42.24
C LEU A 56 27.28 5.43 42.10
N LYS A 57 26.28 6.20 42.58
CA LYS A 57 26.32 7.67 42.56
C LYS A 57 27.41 8.20 43.48
N GLN A 58 27.55 7.61 44.67
CA GLN A 58 28.60 7.97 45.62
C GLN A 58 29.99 7.66 45.07
N MET A 59 30.09 6.66 44.20
CA MET A 59 31.31 6.32 43.45
C MET A 59 31.58 7.25 42.24
N GLY A 60 30.74 8.26 42.01
CA GLY A 60 30.92 9.24 40.94
C GLY A 60 30.40 8.81 39.58
N ILE A 61 29.64 7.70 39.50
CA ILE A 61 28.95 7.29 38.28
C ILE A 61 27.67 8.11 38.15
N LYS A 62 27.52 8.81 37.03
CA LYS A 62 26.31 9.59 36.75
C LYS A 62 25.12 8.67 36.48
N GLU A 63 23.90 9.15 36.77
CA GLU A 63 22.68 8.37 36.49
C GLU A 63 22.58 7.97 35.00
N GLU A 64 22.94 8.89 34.10
CA GLU A 64 22.95 8.68 32.64
C GLU A 64 23.93 7.59 32.17
N ASP A 65 24.91 7.25 33.00
CA ASP A 65 25.94 6.24 32.72
C ASP A 65 25.57 4.86 33.31
N ILE A 66 24.48 4.74 34.09
CA ILE A 66 23.99 3.48 34.64
C ILE A 66 22.93 2.91 33.68
N LEU A 67 23.34 2.02 32.79
CA LEU A 67 22.44 1.39 31.81
C LEU A 67 21.47 0.41 32.48
N TYR A 68 21.92 -0.28 33.52
CA TYR A 68 21.09 -1.23 34.28
C TYR A 68 21.65 -1.46 35.68
N PHE A 69 20.78 -1.76 36.65
CA PHE A 69 21.19 -2.13 38.00
C PHE A 69 20.26 -3.18 38.61
N GLN A 70 20.84 -4.25 39.15
CA GLN A 70 20.12 -5.29 39.89
C GLN A 70 20.68 -5.38 41.31
N ASN A 71 19.82 -5.10 42.31
CA ASN A 71 20.20 -5.10 43.72
C ASN A 71 20.42 -6.52 44.27
N LYS A 72 19.63 -7.50 43.82
CA LYS A 72 19.82 -8.89 44.24
C LYS A 72 19.46 -9.81 43.08
N ASN A 73 20.46 -10.44 42.50
CA ASN A 73 20.31 -11.47 41.49
C ASN A 73 20.51 -12.84 42.11
N SER A 74 19.62 -13.78 41.82
CA SER A 74 19.71 -15.17 42.25
C SER A 74 19.65 -16.10 41.04
N LEU A 75 20.53 -17.10 41.00
CA LEU A 75 20.51 -18.13 39.96
C LEU A 75 19.48 -19.20 40.35
N GLY A 76 18.29 -19.16 39.72
CA GLY A 76 17.19 -20.09 39.98
C GLY A 76 17.50 -21.54 39.54
N ALA A 77 16.81 -22.52 40.14
CA ALA A 77 16.89 -23.96 39.83
C ALA A 77 18.32 -24.55 39.76
N ILE A 78 19.21 -24.08 40.64
CA ILE A 78 20.53 -24.66 40.89
C ILE A 78 20.52 -25.30 42.28
N GLU A 79 20.89 -26.58 42.37
CA GLU A 79 21.18 -27.27 43.63
C GLU A 79 22.44 -26.65 44.24
N LYS A 80 22.23 -25.72 45.18
CA LYS A 80 23.26 -24.82 45.69
C LYS A 80 24.31 -25.55 46.51
N SER A 81 25.57 -25.23 46.23
CA SER A 81 26.71 -25.52 47.11
C SER A 81 27.04 -24.25 47.94
N ARG A 82 26.38 -24.10 49.10
CA ARG A 82 26.58 -23.03 50.14
C ARG A 82 26.15 -21.57 49.80
N ASP A 83 25.98 -20.78 50.87
CA ASP A 83 25.23 -19.51 51.01
C ASP A 83 25.72 -18.24 50.28
N ASP A 84 26.69 -18.30 49.35
CA ASP A 84 27.29 -17.09 48.72
C ASP A 84 27.19 -17.10 47.19
N ILE A 85 25.98 -17.04 46.64
CA ILE A 85 25.74 -16.98 45.18
C ILE A 85 24.91 -15.75 44.78
N ASP A 86 24.17 -15.15 45.72
CA ASP A 86 23.46 -13.92 45.42
C ASP A 86 24.48 -12.80 45.17
N PHE A 87 24.23 -11.95 44.20
CA PHE A 87 25.09 -10.82 43.88
C PHE A 87 24.25 -9.65 43.37
N SER A 88 24.77 -8.44 43.56
CA SER A 88 24.25 -7.27 42.86
C SER A 88 25.13 -7.03 41.64
N PHE A 89 24.59 -6.45 40.58
CA PHE A 89 25.39 -6.06 39.42
C PHE A 89 24.85 -4.82 38.74
N SER A 90 25.70 -4.20 37.93
CA SER A 90 25.31 -3.07 37.07
C SER A 90 25.94 -3.21 35.70
N ILE A 91 25.25 -2.66 34.71
CA ILE A 91 25.80 -2.40 33.39
C ILE A 91 26.01 -0.89 33.33
N ILE A 92 27.25 -0.47 33.07
CA ILE A 92 27.62 0.94 33.10
C ILE A 92 28.36 1.36 31.84
N LYS A 93 28.17 2.61 31.44
CA LYS A 93 28.93 3.29 30.41
C LYS A 93 30.01 4.15 31.06
N ALA A 94 31.28 3.86 30.83
CA ALA A 94 32.39 4.59 31.45
C ALA A 94 33.56 4.78 30.50
N ALA A 95 34.00 6.03 30.30
CA ALA A 95 35.07 6.38 29.37
C ALA A 95 36.49 6.00 29.86
N ASP A 96 36.71 5.87 31.18
CA ASP A 96 37.97 5.39 31.78
C ASP A 96 37.68 4.46 32.98
N PRO A 97 37.96 3.15 32.89
CA PRO A 97 37.61 2.16 33.93
C PRO A 97 38.60 2.16 35.11
N LYS A 98 39.45 3.18 35.29
CA LYS A 98 40.46 3.21 36.36
C LYS A 98 39.89 2.99 37.77
N PHE A 99 38.66 3.44 38.06
CA PHE A 99 38.03 3.21 39.37
C PHE A 99 37.49 1.78 39.54
N LEU A 100 37.24 1.07 38.42
CA LEU A 100 36.78 -0.32 38.40
C LEU A 100 37.94 -1.30 38.58
N LYS A 101 39.13 -0.93 38.10
CA LYS A 101 40.33 -1.79 38.12
C LYS A 101 40.76 -2.14 39.55
N GLY A 102 40.70 -3.43 39.87
CA GLY A 102 41.26 -4.00 41.11
C GLY A 102 40.31 -4.07 42.30
N ASN A 103 39.14 -3.41 42.22
CA ASN A 103 38.16 -3.39 43.32
C ASN A 103 36.90 -4.22 43.01
N PHE A 104 36.54 -4.37 41.74
CA PHE A 104 35.35 -5.10 41.31
C PHE A 104 35.66 -6.03 40.15
N TYR A 105 34.96 -7.15 40.07
CA TYR A 105 35.01 -7.99 38.88
C TYR A 105 34.23 -7.30 37.76
N THR A 106 34.90 -7.07 36.63
CA THR A 106 34.30 -6.40 35.47
C THR A 106 34.50 -7.17 34.20
N MET A 107 33.52 -7.13 33.30
CA MET A 107 33.62 -7.64 31.94
C MET A 107 33.13 -6.62 30.92
N PRO A 108 33.80 -6.50 29.75
CA PRO A 108 33.31 -5.62 28.72
C PRO A 108 32.07 -6.21 28.04
N TYR A 109 31.32 -5.34 27.38
CA TYR A 109 30.32 -5.73 26.40
C TYR A 109 30.96 -6.02 25.05
N TYR A 110 30.26 -6.78 24.21
CA TYR A 110 30.71 -7.20 22.91
C TYR A 110 29.61 -7.05 21.86
N LEU A 111 30.03 -6.99 20.60
CA LEU A 111 29.18 -7.13 19.43
C LEU A 111 29.41 -8.51 18.82
N THR A 112 28.34 -9.25 18.56
CA THR A 112 28.42 -10.54 17.84
C THR A 112 28.67 -10.31 16.35
N GLU A 113 29.02 -11.38 15.61
CA GLU A 113 29.13 -11.34 14.13
C GLU A 113 27.83 -10.87 13.44
N LYS A 114 26.68 -10.96 14.11
CA LYS A 114 25.38 -10.52 13.61
C LYS A 114 25.03 -9.07 13.98
N GLY A 115 25.92 -8.34 14.66
CA GLY A 115 25.66 -6.96 15.08
C GLY A 115 24.85 -6.84 16.38
N THR A 116 24.66 -7.93 17.13
CA THR A 116 23.92 -7.91 18.41
C THR A 116 24.84 -7.51 19.56
N HIS A 117 24.39 -6.61 20.44
CA HIS A 117 25.10 -6.26 21.67
C HIS A 117 24.88 -7.35 22.72
N VAL A 118 25.97 -7.84 23.31
CA VAL A 118 25.94 -8.86 24.35
C VAL A 118 26.91 -8.52 25.48
N GLY A 119 26.49 -8.70 26.72
CA GLY A 119 27.37 -8.66 27.88
C GLY A 119 27.87 -10.07 28.21
N ILE A 120 29.08 -10.17 28.75
CA ILE A 120 29.55 -11.42 29.39
C ILE A 120 29.52 -11.21 30.89
N SER A 121 28.85 -12.10 31.62
CA SER A 121 28.80 -12.00 33.07
C SER A 121 30.08 -12.57 33.71
N HIS A 122 30.07 -12.73 35.03
CA HIS A 122 31.14 -13.40 35.76
C HIS A 122 30.97 -14.93 35.81
N LEU A 123 29.91 -15.46 35.17
CA LEU A 123 29.56 -16.86 35.18
C LEU A 123 29.95 -17.53 33.86
N PHE A 124 30.14 -18.84 33.93
CA PHE A 124 30.19 -19.70 32.75
C PHE A 124 29.63 -21.08 33.09
N THR A 125 29.22 -21.81 32.07
CA THR A 125 28.58 -23.12 32.24
C THR A 125 29.48 -24.22 31.70
N VAL A 126 29.46 -25.38 32.34
CA VAL A 126 30.16 -26.60 31.90
C VAL A 126 29.17 -27.77 31.91
N LYS A 127 29.18 -28.57 30.84
CA LYS A 127 28.46 -29.83 30.75
C LYS A 127 29.45 -30.99 30.84
N LEU A 128 29.29 -31.81 31.87
CA LEU A 128 30.05 -33.06 32.04
C LEU A 128 29.62 -34.10 30.98
N ARG A 129 30.52 -35.01 30.60
CA ARG A 129 30.16 -36.15 29.73
C ARG A 129 29.42 -37.22 30.51
N SER A 130 29.81 -37.43 31.77
CA SER A 130 29.10 -38.28 32.72
C SER A 130 29.21 -37.73 34.15
N PRO A 131 28.37 -38.21 35.11
CA PRO A 131 28.43 -37.75 36.49
C PRO A 131 29.78 -37.97 37.18
N GLU A 132 30.54 -39.00 36.76
CA GLU A 132 31.85 -39.35 37.32
C GLU A 132 32.93 -38.31 37.00
N ASP A 133 32.71 -37.45 36.00
CA ASP A 133 33.64 -36.38 35.61
C ASP A 133 33.65 -35.20 36.59
N TYR A 134 32.81 -35.20 37.64
CA TYR A 134 32.76 -34.11 38.62
C TYR A 134 34.12 -33.86 39.29
N ASN A 135 34.90 -34.91 39.59
CA ASN A 135 36.23 -34.73 40.18
C ASN A 135 37.19 -33.99 39.23
N LYS A 136 37.05 -34.18 37.91
CA LYS A 136 37.82 -33.44 36.90
C LYS A 136 37.39 -31.97 36.89
N LEU A 137 36.09 -31.71 37.00
CA LEU A 137 35.55 -30.35 37.12
C LEU A 137 36.09 -29.65 38.37
N SER A 138 36.03 -30.32 39.52
CA SER A 138 36.50 -29.78 40.79
C SER A 138 38.01 -29.48 40.77
N SER A 139 38.83 -30.39 40.24
CA SER A 139 40.28 -30.19 40.12
C SER A 139 40.61 -29.00 39.22
N LEU A 140 40.00 -28.92 38.03
CA LEU A 140 40.28 -27.81 37.11
C LEU A 140 39.74 -26.47 37.65
N ALA A 141 38.61 -26.51 38.36
CA ALA A 141 38.07 -25.33 39.02
C ALA A 141 39.02 -24.78 40.09
N GLU A 142 39.62 -25.66 40.89
CA GLU A 142 40.64 -25.30 41.88
C GLU A 142 41.91 -24.76 41.22
N ASP A 143 42.39 -25.40 40.15
CA ASP A 143 43.59 -24.96 39.41
C ASP A 143 43.48 -23.52 38.88
N TYR A 144 42.27 -23.11 38.48
CA TYR A 144 42.01 -21.77 37.95
C TYR A 144 41.37 -20.80 38.97
N GLY A 145 41.15 -21.24 40.21
CA GLY A 145 40.54 -20.40 41.25
C GLY A 145 39.12 -19.96 40.90
N VAL A 146 38.31 -20.83 40.31
CA VAL A 146 36.89 -20.58 40.02
C VAL A 146 35.98 -21.38 40.94
N LYS A 147 34.89 -20.77 41.37
CA LYS A 147 33.93 -21.41 42.30
C LYS A 147 32.89 -22.20 41.51
N ILE A 148 32.70 -23.47 41.83
CA ILE A 148 31.53 -24.22 41.36
C ILE A 148 30.30 -23.74 42.13
N VAL A 149 29.38 -23.09 41.42
CA VAL A 149 28.14 -22.53 41.99
C VAL A 149 27.17 -23.65 42.36
N GLY A 150 27.02 -24.62 41.45
CA GLY A 150 26.18 -25.77 41.65
C GLY A 150 25.73 -26.41 40.35
N LYS A 151 24.98 -27.50 40.51
CA LYS A 151 24.36 -28.30 39.44
C LYS A 151 22.96 -27.78 39.15
N HIS A 152 22.53 -27.77 37.89
CA HIS A 152 21.15 -27.43 37.54
C HIS A 152 20.18 -28.56 37.88
N THR A 153 19.09 -28.24 38.61
CA THR A 153 18.12 -29.21 39.15
C THR A 153 17.54 -30.14 38.08
N TYR A 154 17.20 -29.59 36.91
CA TYR A 154 16.59 -30.35 35.80
C TYR A 154 17.59 -30.80 34.73
N ARG A 155 18.89 -30.60 34.96
CA ARG A 155 19.97 -30.85 34.00
C ARG A 155 21.22 -31.32 34.76
N PRO A 156 21.26 -32.59 35.21
CA PRO A 156 22.20 -33.04 36.24
C PRO A 156 23.68 -33.07 35.83
N LEU A 157 23.98 -33.00 34.53
CA LEU A 157 25.35 -32.90 34.01
C LEU A 157 25.83 -31.45 33.83
N TRP A 158 24.95 -30.47 34.04
CA TRP A 158 25.24 -29.06 33.81
C TRP A 158 25.58 -28.37 35.13
N TYR A 159 26.71 -27.69 35.14
CA TYR A 159 27.23 -26.95 36.28
C TYR A 159 27.48 -25.51 35.89
N THR A 160 27.12 -24.60 36.79
CA THR A 160 27.53 -23.19 36.69
C THR A 160 28.78 -22.95 37.54
N LEU A 161 29.72 -22.19 37.00
CA LEU A 161 30.94 -21.76 37.66
C LEU A 161 30.98 -20.23 37.69
N SER A 162 31.66 -19.68 38.70
CA SER A 162 31.72 -18.25 38.98
C SER A 162 33.17 -17.81 39.08
N CYS A 163 33.49 -16.74 38.36
CA CYS A 163 34.77 -16.05 38.41
C CYS A 163 34.69 -14.84 39.37
N ASP A 164 35.80 -14.54 40.01
CA ASP A 164 35.99 -13.34 40.82
C ASP A 164 37.39 -12.74 40.58
N LEU A 165 37.79 -11.75 41.39
CA LEU A 165 39.08 -11.09 41.26
C LEU A 165 40.29 -12.01 41.50
N GLY A 166 40.08 -13.15 42.18
CA GLY A 166 41.12 -14.15 42.46
C GLY A 166 41.25 -15.22 41.37
N SER A 167 40.30 -15.31 40.43
CA SER A 167 40.34 -16.27 39.34
C SER A 167 41.48 -16.00 38.36
N LYS A 168 42.11 -17.06 37.82
CA LYS A 168 43.23 -16.99 36.86
C LYS A 168 42.77 -16.69 35.43
N GLY A 169 41.83 -15.76 35.27
CA GLY A 169 41.19 -15.41 34.01
C GLY A 169 39.79 -14.85 34.25
N ASN A 170 39.17 -14.36 33.17
CA ASN A 170 37.76 -13.98 33.20
C ASN A 170 36.88 -15.13 32.69
N ALA A 171 35.57 -14.98 32.84
CA ALA A 171 34.59 -16.00 32.46
C ALA A 171 34.62 -16.37 30.97
N LEU A 172 34.95 -15.44 30.07
CA LEU A 172 35.08 -15.71 28.64
C LEU A 172 36.30 -16.61 28.36
N ASP A 173 37.45 -16.22 28.89
CA ASP A 173 38.70 -16.96 28.72
C ASP A 173 38.63 -18.34 29.38
N LEU A 174 38.05 -18.42 30.58
CA LEU A 174 37.98 -19.66 31.34
C LEU A 174 36.94 -20.63 30.76
N ALA A 175 35.83 -20.14 30.20
CA ALA A 175 34.94 -21.00 29.41
C ALA A 175 35.65 -21.64 28.22
N ASN A 176 36.49 -20.88 27.51
CA ASN A 176 37.28 -21.41 26.41
C ASN A 176 38.31 -22.43 26.90
N ILE A 177 39.03 -22.15 27.98
CA ILE A 177 40.01 -23.07 28.56
C ILE A 177 39.35 -24.39 28.98
N PHE A 178 38.18 -24.32 29.62
CA PHE A 178 37.43 -25.52 30.04
C PHE A 178 36.95 -26.32 28.83
N PHE A 179 36.49 -25.66 27.76
CA PHE A 179 36.14 -26.32 26.51
C PHE A 179 37.38 -26.97 25.83
N GLU A 180 38.45 -26.21 25.67
CA GLU A 180 39.69 -26.60 24.99
C GLU A 180 40.46 -27.70 25.74
N SER A 181 40.22 -27.88 27.05
CA SER A 181 40.76 -28.99 27.84
C SER A 181 40.35 -30.37 27.32
N GLY A 182 39.24 -30.46 26.60
CA GLY A 182 38.65 -31.71 26.12
C GLY A 182 38.02 -32.59 27.22
N LEU A 183 38.13 -32.20 28.49
CA LEU A 183 37.65 -32.96 29.65
C LEU A 183 36.12 -33.02 29.73
N PHE A 184 35.45 -31.99 29.20
CA PHE A 184 33.99 -31.82 29.30
C PHE A 184 33.33 -31.94 27.92
N GLU A 185 32.02 -32.17 27.90
CA GLU A 185 31.26 -32.20 26.64
C GLU A 185 31.10 -30.79 26.07
N TYR A 186 30.96 -29.80 26.96
CA TYR A 186 30.67 -28.43 26.58
C TYR A 186 31.13 -27.45 27.65
N SER A 187 31.57 -26.25 27.24
CA SER A 187 31.72 -25.10 28.12
C SER A 187 31.51 -23.81 27.33
N GLN A 188 30.81 -22.85 27.94
CA GLN A 188 30.51 -21.55 27.33
C GLN A 188 30.40 -20.46 28.41
N PRO A 189 30.73 -19.20 28.09
CA PRO A 189 30.46 -18.08 28.98
C PRO A 189 28.95 -17.86 29.15
N ASP A 190 28.57 -17.25 30.27
CA ASP A 190 27.21 -16.75 30.47
C ASP A 190 27.03 -15.44 29.71
N ILE A 191 26.25 -15.51 28.62
CA ILE A 191 26.00 -14.39 27.72
C ILE A 191 24.71 -13.70 28.15
N MET A 192 24.83 -12.44 28.54
CA MET A 192 23.72 -11.53 28.83
C MET A 192 23.30 -10.83 27.54
N GLN A 193 22.14 -11.19 27.01
CA GLN A 193 21.60 -10.61 25.79
C GLN A 193 20.19 -10.10 26.06
N GLU A 194 19.83 -8.96 25.48
CA GLU A 194 18.43 -8.54 25.38
C GLU A 194 17.68 -9.49 24.44
N ILE A 195 16.62 -10.09 24.95
CA ILE A 195 15.73 -10.89 24.12
C ILE A 195 14.94 -9.90 23.27
N GLU A 196 15.16 -9.89 21.96
CA GLU A 196 14.31 -9.18 21.02
C GLU A 196 12.89 -9.76 21.14
N MET A 197 12.01 -9.05 21.81
CA MET A 197 10.59 -9.37 21.82
C MET A 197 10.07 -9.11 20.40
N LEU A 198 9.42 -10.11 19.80
CA LEU A 198 8.70 -9.91 18.55
C LEU A 198 7.58 -8.91 18.84
N SER A 199 7.65 -7.70 18.28
CA SER A 199 6.59 -6.70 18.29
C SER A 199 6.38 -6.15 16.87
N CYS A 200 5.24 -5.50 16.60
CA CYS A 200 5.17 -4.61 15.45
C CYS A 200 6.07 -3.38 15.71
N ALA A 201 6.52 -2.68 14.66
CA ALA A 201 7.43 -1.54 14.80
C ALA A 201 6.86 -0.36 15.62
N ASN A 202 5.57 -0.43 16.00
CA ASN A 202 4.77 0.69 16.50
C ASN A 202 4.56 0.66 18.02
N GLY A 203 5.41 -0.07 18.76
CA GLY A 203 5.35 -0.13 20.23
C GLY A 203 4.14 -0.90 20.77
N ILE A 204 3.83 -2.05 20.15
CA ILE A 204 2.87 -3.01 20.71
C ILE A 204 3.68 -3.95 21.60
N ASP A 205 3.61 -3.70 22.90
CA ASP A 205 4.45 -4.36 23.90
C ASP A 205 3.67 -5.37 24.75
N ASP A 206 2.49 -5.81 24.27
CA ASP A 206 1.66 -6.85 24.89
C ASP A 206 2.48 -8.17 25.01
N PRO A 207 2.72 -8.68 26.23
CA PRO A 207 3.73 -9.73 26.48
C PRO A 207 3.54 -11.04 25.70
N GLN A 208 2.31 -11.39 25.31
CA GLN A 208 2.00 -12.61 24.56
C GLN A 208 1.92 -12.40 23.05
N PHE A 209 2.13 -11.18 22.53
CA PHE A 209 2.14 -10.91 21.10
C PHE A 209 3.19 -11.76 20.35
N VAL A 210 4.30 -12.09 21.02
CA VAL A 210 5.36 -12.97 20.49
C VAL A 210 4.83 -14.34 20.02
N ASP A 211 3.75 -14.85 20.64
CA ASP A 211 3.13 -16.12 20.32
C ASP A 211 2.04 -16.01 19.23
N GLN A 212 1.59 -14.79 18.91
CA GLN A 212 0.55 -14.50 17.91
C GLN A 212 1.09 -14.54 16.48
N TRP A 213 1.52 -15.72 16.06
CA TRP A 213 1.98 -15.98 14.69
C TRP A 213 0.97 -15.53 13.62
N ASN A 214 -0.32 -15.59 13.94
CA ASN A 214 -1.42 -15.19 13.08
C ASN A 214 -1.39 -13.70 12.70
N LEU A 215 -0.77 -12.87 13.54
CA LEU A 215 -0.60 -11.43 13.32
C LEU A 215 0.79 -11.10 12.76
N LYS A 216 1.83 -11.82 13.22
CA LYS A 216 3.21 -11.69 12.72
C LYS A 216 3.94 -13.03 12.80
N ASN A 217 4.04 -13.71 11.67
CA ASN A 217 4.75 -14.98 11.55
C ASN A 217 6.19 -14.72 11.11
N THR A 218 7.13 -14.90 12.02
CA THR A 218 8.57 -14.82 11.74
C THR A 218 9.22 -16.19 11.60
N GLY A 219 8.41 -17.24 11.49
CA GLY A 219 8.83 -18.64 11.55
C GLY A 219 8.87 -19.22 12.97
N GLN A 220 8.26 -18.54 13.94
CA GLN A 220 8.16 -19.05 15.31
C GLN A 220 7.38 -20.37 15.32
N ASN A 221 7.80 -21.29 16.20
CA ASN A 221 7.19 -22.60 16.38
C ASN A 221 7.03 -23.40 15.06
N GLY A 222 7.98 -23.24 14.12
CA GLY A 222 8.01 -23.98 12.87
C GLY A 222 7.05 -23.48 11.78
N GLY A 223 6.59 -22.22 11.88
CA GLY A 223 5.80 -21.58 10.84
C GLY A 223 6.61 -21.14 9.61
N LEU A 224 5.90 -20.80 8.55
CA LEU A 224 6.43 -20.14 7.35
C LEU A 224 6.42 -18.61 7.57
N PRO A 225 7.58 -17.93 7.55
CA PRO A 225 7.59 -16.47 7.70
C PRO A 225 6.69 -15.77 6.67
N GLY A 226 5.86 -14.83 7.14
CA GLY A 226 4.84 -14.14 6.33
C GLY A 226 3.55 -14.95 6.09
N ALA A 227 3.42 -16.15 6.66
CA ALA A 227 2.15 -16.87 6.76
C ALA A 227 1.29 -16.28 7.90
N ASP A 228 0.86 -15.03 7.75
CA ASP A 228 0.06 -14.23 8.69
C ASP A 228 -0.86 -13.24 7.94
N ILE A 229 -1.66 -12.45 8.64
CA ILE A 229 -2.61 -11.53 7.96
C ILE A 229 -2.02 -10.19 7.52
N ASN A 230 -0.70 -9.95 7.65
CA ASN A 230 -0.01 -8.68 7.36
C ASN A 230 -0.60 -7.47 8.13
N ILE A 231 -0.90 -7.60 9.42
CA ILE A 231 -1.60 -6.55 10.20
C ILE A 231 -0.70 -5.43 10.73
N CYS A 232 0.57 -5.71 11.05
CA CYS A 232 1.45 -4.72 11.71
C CYS A 232 1.44 -3.31 11.08
N PRO A 233 1.69 -3.15 9.77
CA PRO A 233 1.67 -1.83 9.12
C PRO A 233 0.26 -1.23 8.97
N VAL A 234 -0.81 -2.02 9.13
CA VAL A 234 -2.19 -1.52 9.12
C VAL A 234 -2.47 -0.68 10.36
N TRP A 235 -1.90 -1.05 11.51
CA TRP A 235 -2.13 -0.35 12.77
C TRP A 235 -1.54 1.07 12.83
N ASP A 236 -0.66 1.44 11.89
CA ASP A 236 -0.24 2.83 11.66
C ASP A 236 -1.32 3.68 10.98
N ILE A 237 -2.21 3.02 10.23
CA ILE A 237 -3.28 3.66 9.46
C ILE A 237 -4.57 3.68 10.27
N THR A 238 -4.96 2.53 10.81
CA THR A 238 -6.16 2.37 11.62
C THR A 238 -6.05 1.18 12.56
N LYS A 239 -6.59 1.33 13.77
CA LYS A 239 -6.81 0.23 14.73
C LYS A 239 -8.31 -0.07 14.92
N GLY A 240 -9.16 0.46 14.04
CA GLY A 240 -10.62 0.45 14.16
C GLY A 240 -11.20 1.83 14.49
N SER A 241 -12.52 1.92 14.47
CA SER A 241 -13.29 3.12 14.80
C SER A 241 -14.45 2.78 15.72
N ASN A 242 -14.75 3.69 16.66
CA ASN A 242 -15.90 3.61 17.57
C ASN A 242 -17.25 3.59 16.84
N ASP A 243 -17.29 4.02 15.58
CA ASP A 243 -18.50 4.00 14.73
C ASP A 243 -18.74 2.64 14.05
N VAL A 244 -17.78 1.73 14.11
CA VAL A 244 -17.84 0.42 13.45
C VAL A 244 -17.91 -0.69 14.50
N VAL A 245 -19.13 -1.11 14.80
CA VAL A 245 -19.42 -2.13 15.82
C VAL A 245 -19.33 -3.54 15.24
N ILE A 246 -18.59 -4.43 15.92
CA ILE A 246 -18.53 -5.86 15.61
C ILE A 246 -19.45 -6.59 16.57
N ALA A 247 -20.55 -7.17 16.08
CA ALA A 247 -21.40 -8.03 16.89
C ALA A 247 -20.85 -9.47 16.89
N VAL A 248 -20.58 -9.98 18.10
CA VAL A 248 -20.19 -11.36 18.36
C VAL A 248 -21.45 -12.11 18.75
N LEU A 249 -21.98 -12.88 17.80
CA LEU A 249 -23.16 -13.73 17.94
C LEU A 249 -22.69 -15.10 18.42
N ASP A 250 -22.52 -15.26 19.73
CA ASP A 250 -21.87 -16.43 20.33
C ASP A 250 -22.30 -16.64 21.79
N MET A 251 -21.53 -17.35 22.61
CA MET A 251 -21.85 -17.70 24.01
C MET A 251 -21.58 -16.58 25.03
N GLY A 252 -21.58 -15.34 24.55
CA GLY A 252 -21.38 -14.12 25.33
C GLY A 252 -19.91 -13.76 25.59
N ILE A 253 -19.70 -12.52 26.05
CA ILE A 253 -18.39 -11.93 26.33
C ILE A 253 -18.27 -11.55 27.81
N GLN A 254 -17.15 -11.88 28.44
CA GLN A 254 -16.86 -11.44 29.80
C GLN A 254 -16.58 -9.93 29.82
N THR A 255 -17.45 -9.16 30.47
CA THR A 255 -17.40 -7.69 30.40
C THR A 255 -16.33 -7.02 31.24
N ASN A 256 -15.69 -7.76 32.14
CA ASN A 256 -14.66 -7.26 33.05
C ASN A 256 -13.27 -7.85 32.76
N HIS A 257 -13.05 -8.40 31.57
CA HIS A 257 -11.74 -8.92 31.20
C HIS A 257 -10.71 -7.77 31.10
N PRO A 258 -9.52 -7.87 31.73
CA PRO A 258 -8.54 -6.77 31.76
C PRO A 258 -8.07 -6.33 30.38
N ASP A 259 -7.95 -7.30 29.48
CA ASP A 259 -7.49 -7.13 28.10
C ASP A 259 -8.64 -6.84 27.11
N LEU A 260 -9.80 -6.38 27.60
CA LEU A 260 -10.96 -6.08 26.75
C LEU A 260 -11.77 -4.89 27.29
N THR A 261 -11.51 -3.71 26.75
CA THR A 261 -12.08 -2.43 27.23
C THR A 261 -13.11 -1.83 26.28
N ASN A 262 -13.21 -2.35 25.06
CA ASN A 262 -13.97 -1.81 23.93
C ASN A 262 -15.35 -2.45 23.77
N LEU A 263 -16.09 -2.68 24.85
CA LEU A 263 -17.45 -3.26 24.74
C LEU A 263 -18.51 -2.18 24.53
N THR A 264 -19.50 -2.48 23.69
CA THR A 264 -20.68 -1.62 23.61
C THR A 264 -21.47 -1.67 24.90
N SER A 265 -22.15 -0.56 25.24
CA SER A 265 -23.07 -0.53 26.38
C SER A 265 -24.27 -1.48 26.19
N PHE A 266 -24.61 -1.78 24.94
CA PHE A 266 -25.65 -2.75 24.60
C PHE A 266 -25.09 -4.17 24.54
N SER A 267 -25.80 -5.12 25.14
CA SER A 267 -25.62 -6.55 24.97
C SER A 267 -26.97 -7.23 25.11
N TYR A 268 -27.16 -8.43 24.55
CA TYR A 268 -28.45 -9.10 24.59
C TYR A 268 -28.28 -10.61 24.71
N ASP A 269 -29.11 -11.28 25.51
CA ASP A 269 -29.17 -12.73 25.59
C ASP A 269 -30.46 -13.22 24.93
N VAL A 270 -30.33 -13.90 23.78
CA VAL A 270 -31.48 -14.41 23.03
C VAL A 270 -32.08 -15.70 23.62
N ASP A 271 -31.36 -16.39 24.50
CA ASP A 271 -31.93 -17.50 25.26
C ASP A 271 -32.81 -16.98 26.41
N ALA A 272 -32.37 -15.91 27.08
CA ALA A 272 -33.06 -15.32 28.22
C ALA A 272 -34.12 -14.27 27.81
N GLY A 273 -33.95 -13.64 26.64
CA GLY A 273 -34.88 -12.66 26.08
C GLY A 273 -34.77 -11.26 26.69
N TRP A 274 -33.60 -10.87 27.20
CA TRP A 274 -33.39 -9.55 27.80
C TRP A 274 -31.93 -9.06 27.71
N SER A 275 -31.77 -7.76 27.99
CA SER A 275 -30.50 -7.03 28.08
C SER A 275 -30.26 -6.56 29.53
N PRO A 276 -29.02 -6.54 30.05
CA PRO A 276 -27.78 -6.96 29.39
C PRO A 276 -27.72 -8.48 29.23
N GLY A 277 -27.03 -8.96 28.20
CA GLY A 277 -26.82 -10.40 28.05
C GLY A 277 -25.85 -10.95 29.10
N TYR A 278 -26.08 -12.17 29.59
CA TYR A 278 -25.14 -12.83 30.49
C TYR A 278 -24.06 -13.58 29.69
N CYS A 279 -22.82 -13.59 30.17
CA CYS A 279 -21.76 -14.43 29.61
C CYS A 279 -21.82 -15.81 30.26
N CYS A 280 -21.80 -16.90 29.48
CA CYS A 280 -21.83 -18.21 30.13
C CYS A 280 -20.86 -19.27 29.60
N LEU A 281 -20.12 -19.07 28.50
CA LEU A 281 -19.12 -20.05 28.06
C LEU A 281 -17.89 -19.41 27.37
N PRO A 282 -16.74 -20.10 27.30
CA PRO A 282 -15.49 -19.52 26.82
C PRO A 282 -15.41 -19.18 25.32
N HIS A 283 -16.28 -19.73 24.48
CA HIS A 283 -16.13 -19.62 23.02
C HIS A 283 -16.29 -18.18 22.52
N GLY A 284 -17.33 -17.47 22.95
CA GLY A 284 -17.56 -16.06 22.59
C GLY A 284 -16.43 -15.15 23.07
N MET A 285 -15.87 -15.42 24.25
CA MET A 285 -14.70 -14.70 24.76
C MET A 285 -13.46 -14.88 23.87
N ARG A 286 -13.25 -16.09 23.33
CA ARG A 286 -12.13 -16.38 22.41
C ARG A 286 -12.29 -15.71 21.05
N VAL A 287 -13.52 -15.59 20.56
CA VAL A 287 -13.84 -14.84 19.34
C VAL A 287 -13.61 -13.34 19.56
N ALA A 288 -14.07 -12.82 20.70
CA ALA A 288 -13.87 -11.42 21.08
C ALA A 288 -12.38 -11.06 21.22
N GLY A 289 -11.58 -11.93 21.84
CA GLY A 289 -10.15 -11.71 22.03
C GLY A 289 -9.36 -11.52 20.74
N ILE A 290 -9.58 -12.39 19.74
CA ILE A 290 -8.97 -12.23 18.41
C ILE A 290 -9.42 -10.91 17.77
N SER A 291 -10.69 -10.56 17.99
CA SER A 291 -11.28 -9.43 17.28
C SER A 291 -10.81 -8.09 17.82
N GLY A 292 -10.75 -7.92 19.13
CA GLY A 292 -10.56 -6.62 19.74
C GLY A 292 -9.97 -6.62 21.13
N ALA A 293 -9.17 -7.62 21.53
CA ALA A 293 -8.29 -7.45 22.70
C ALA A 293 -7.48 -6.16 22.57
N ASP A 294 -7.28 -5.46 23.69
CA ASP A 294 -6.74 -4.11 23.70
C ASP A 294 -5.25 -4.09 23.32
N HIS A 295 -4.69 -2.93 23.03
CA HIS A 295 -3.23 -2.74 22.90
C HIS A 295 -2.79 -1.96 24.13
N ASN A 296 -2.71 -2.64 25.28
CA ASN A 296 -2.60 -2.00 26.60
C ASN A 296 -1.39 -2.46 27.42
N ASP A 297 -0.39 -3.05 26.76
CA ASP A 297 0.84 -3.60 27.34
C ASP A 297 0.57 -4.78 28.30
N ASP A 298 -0.58 -5.45 28.15
CA ASP A 298 -0.97 -6.65 28.89
C ASP A 298 -1.45 -7.72 27.90
N GLY A 299 -1.28 -9.00 28.26
CA GLY A 299 -1.86 -10.07 27.45
C GLY A 299 -1.47 -10.10 25.97
N ILE A 300 -2.49 -10.07 25.11
CA ILE A 300 -2.42 -10.26 23.65
C ILE A 300 -2.94 -9.02 22.92
N ALA A 301 -2.61 -8.88 21.63
CA ALA A 301 -3.17 -7.83 20.79
C ALA A 301 -4.37 -8.35 19.95
N GLY A 302 -5.48 -7.62 19.96
CA GLY A 302 -6.60 -7.82 19.04
C GLY A 302 -6.38 -7.15 17.69
N ILE A 303 -7.14 -7.55 16.66
CA ILE A 303 -6.98 -7.03 15.28
C ILE A 303 -7.56 -5.61 15.14
N SER A 304 -8.74 -5.35 15.70
CA SER A 304 -9.44 -4.06 15.65
C SER A 304 -9.79 -3.56 17.06
N PRO A 305 -8.79 -3.25 17.91
CA PRO A 305 -9.02 -2.90 19.33
C PRO A 305 -9.89 -1.65 19.52
N ASN A 306 -9.94 -0.74 18.53
CA ASN A 306 -10.77 0.47 18.61
C ASN A 306 -12.20 0.29 18.06
N SER A 307 -12.54 -0.89 17.54
CA SER A 307 -13.91 -1.22 17.12
C SER A 307 -14.70 -1.82 18.28
N PRO A 308 -15.85 -1.26 18.67
CA PRO A 308 -16.60 -1.77 19.80
C PRO A 308 -17.16 -3.17 19.53
N LEU A 309 -17.07 -4.06 20.52
CA LEU A 309 -17.67 -5.39 20.44
C LEU A 309 -19.06 -5.40 21.10
N MET A 310 -20.06 -5.87 20.36
CA MET A 310 -21.42 -6.10 20.86
C MET A 310 -21.63 -7.58 21.14
N SER A 311 -21.92 -7.93 22.39
CA SER A 311 -22.20 -9.31 22.80
C SER A 311 -23.67 -9.66 22.55
N ILE A 312 -23.94 -10.58 21.63
CA ILE A 312 -25.26 -11.20 21.44
C ILE A 312 -25.16 -12.68 21.81
N THR A 313 -25.70 -13.03 22.96
CA THR A 313 -25.49 -14.31 23.63
C THR A 313 -26.53 -15.35 23.20
N ASN A 314 -26.06 -16.52 22.77
CA ASN A 314 -26.79 -17.79 22.81
C ASN A 314 -25.91 -18.88 23.44
N SER A 315 -26.46 -19.79 24.23
CA SER A 315 -25.72 -20.89 24.84
C SER A 315 -25.15 -21.91 23.83
N ASN A 316 -25.64 -21.90 22.59
CA ASN A 316 -25.40 -22.87 21.52
C ASN A 316 -25.71 -24.31 21.94
N LEU A 317 -26.46 -24.48 23.03
CA LEU A 317 -26.97 -25.76 23.48
C LEU A 317 -28.31 -26.02 22.80
N PRO A 318 -28.63 -27.28 22.47
CA PRO A 318 -29.95 -27.63 21.95
C PRO A 318 -31.06 -27.08 22.86
N SER A 319 -31.84 -26.13 22.33
CA SER A 319 -32.94 -25.51 23.05
C SER A 319 -34.16 -25.31 22.14
N PRO A 320 -35.39 -25.29 22.69
CA PRO A 320 -36.57 -25.00 21.89
C PRO A 320 -36.43 -23.63 21.19
N GLY A 321 -36.72 -23.61 19.88
CA GLY A 321 -36.68 -22.38 19.08
C GLY A 321 -35.27 -21.86 18.76
N ILE A 322 -34.21 -22.67 18.88
CA ILE A 322 -32.83 -22.21 18.64
C ILE A 322 -32.63 -21.53 17.27
N ILE A 323 -33.32 -21.99 16.23
CA ILE A 323 -33.24 -21.40 14.88
C ILE A 323 -33.79 -19.97 14.87
N ILE A 324 -35.01 -19.76 15.39
CA ILE A 324 -35.60 -18.41 15.45
C ILE A 324 -34.81 -17.49 16.40
N LYS A 325 -34.23 -18.02 17.48
CA LYS A 325 -33.35 -17.24 18.36
C LYS A 325 -32.09 -16.73 17.65
N TRP A 326 -31.53 -17.49 16.72
CA TRP A 326 -30.39 -17.03 15.91
C TRP A 326 -30.79 -16.02 14.84
N ALA A 327 -31.97 -16.19 14.22
CA ALA A 327 -32.55 -15.16 13.36
C ALA A 327 -32.74 -13.85 14.14
N ASP A 328 -33.36 -13.92 15.32
CA ASP A 328 -33.53 -12.78 16.24
C ASP A 328 -32.17 -12.17 16.64
N ALA A 329 -31.14 -12.98 16.88
CA ALA A 329 -29.80 -12.48 17.21
C ALA A 329 -29.21 -11.61 16.09
N ILE A 330 -29.37 -12.02 14.83
CA ILE A 330 -28.93 -11.25 13.65
C ILE A 330 -29.70 -9.93 13.57
N ASP A 331 -31.02 -9.97 13.72
CA ASP A 331 -31.86 -8.78 13.67
C ASP A 331 -31.58 -7.81 14.82
N ILE A 332 -31.44 -8.32 16.05
CA ILE A 332 -31.12 -7.50 17.24
C ILE A 332 -29.76 -6.83 17.05
N ALA A 333 -28.74 -7.55 16.58
CA ALA A 333 -27.43 -6.96 16.34
C ALA A 333 -27.52 -5.80 15.34
N ARG A 334 -28.14 -6.04 14.18
CA ARG A 334 -28.37 -5.06 13.13
C ARG A 334 -29.10 -3.82 13.64
N LEU A 335 -30.22 -4.02 14.35
CA LEU A 335 -31.06 -2.94 14.87
C LEU A 335 -30.37 -2.10 15.95
N ASN A 336 -29.33 -2.63 16.58
CA ASN A 336 -28.54 -1.94 17.61
C ASN A 336 -27.19 -1.41 17.08
N GLY A 337 -27.05 -1.26 15.76
CA GLY A 337 -25.92 -0.55 15.15
C GLY A 337 -24.72 -1.42 14.78
N ALA A 338 -24.86 -2.76 14.79
CA ALA A 338 -23.81 -3.64 14.32
C ALA A 338 -23.46 -3.34 12.85
N SER A 339 -22.16 -3.22 12.59
CA SER A 339 -21.63 -3.08 11.23
C SER A 339 -21.15 -4.40 10.64
N VAL A 340 -20.60 -5.26 11.50
CA VAL A 340 -20.13 -6.60 11.15
C VAL A 340 -20.80 -7.62 12.08
N LEU A 341 -21.32 -8.72 11.54
CA LEU A 341 -21.90 -9.84 12.30
C LEU A 341 -20.98 -11.06 12.22
N THR A 342 -20.47 -11.49 13.37
CA THR A 342 -19.55 -12.64 13.48
C THR A 342 -20.33 -13.88 13.88
N CYS A 343 -20.53 -14.80 12.95
CA CYS A 343 -21.25 -16.06 13.14
C CYS A 343 -20.25 -17.23 13.21
N ALA A 344 -19.70 -17.49 14.40
CA ALA A 344 -18.76 -18.58 14.64
C ALA A 344 -19.46 -19.92 15.01
N TRP A 345 -20.63 -20.15 14.45
CA TRP A 345 -21.51 -21.30 14.66
C TRP A 345 -22.09 -21.75 13.31
N ARG A 346 -22.68 -22.95 13.28
CA ARG A 346 -23.26 -23.49 12.05
C ARG A 346 -24.41 -24.46 12.29
N TYR A 347 -25.18 -24.66 11.23
CA TYR A 347 -26.15 -25.73 11.07
C TYR A 347 -25.87 -26.57 9.81
N SER A 348 -26.45 -27.76 9.77
CA SER A 348 -26.33 -28.69 8.63
C SER A 348 -27.31 -28.39 7.50
N GLU A 349 -28.37 -27.65 7.78
CA GLU A 349 -29.46 -27.35 6.85
C GLU A 349 -29.67 -25.85 6.75
N ASN A 350 -30.31 -25.42 5.66
CA ASN A 350 -30.78 -24.06 5.48
C ASN A 350 -32.09 -23.85 6.24
N TYR A 351 -32.24 -22.67 6.84
CA TYR A 351 -33.44 -22.30 7.58
C TYR A 351 -33.96 -20.94 7.11
N PRO A 352 -35.21 -20.84 6.65
CA PRO A 352 -35.75 -19.60 6.08
C PRO A 352 -35.74 -18.43 7.06
N GLU A 353 -35.89 -18.70 8.36
CA GLU A 353 -35.83 -17.66 9.40
C GLU A 353 -34.46 -16.98 9.45
N ILE A 354 -33.38 -17.75 9.30
CA ILE A 354 -32.02 -17.21 9.30
C ILE A 354 -31.72 -16.54 7.95
N GLU A 355 -32.22 -17.08 6.83
CA GLU A 355 -32.08 -16.46 5.50
C GLU A 355 -32.74 -15.07 5.46
N GLU A 356 -33.97 -14.95 5.96
CA GLU A 356 -34.68 -13.67 6.03
C GLU A 356 -33.94 -12.66 6.93
N ALA A 357 -33.43 -13.10 8.08
CA ALA A 357 -32.64 -12.23 8.96
C ALA A 357 -31.33 -11.76 8.30
N ILE A 358 -30.65 -12.65 7.57
CA ILE A 358 -29.45 -12.32 6.78
C ILE A 358 -29.79 -11.31 5.69
N GLU A 359 -30.85 -11.53 4.92
CA GLU A 359 -31.33 -10.62 3.87
C GLU A 359 -31.65 -9.24 4.46
N ASN A 360 -32.35 -9.19 5.59
CA ASN A 360 -32.64 -7.94 6.29
C ASN A 360 -31.36 -7.22 6.75
N ALA A 361 -30.35 -7.96 7.22
CA ALA A 361 -29.07 -7.41 7.61
C ALA A 361 -28.27 -6.82 6.45
N VAL A 362 -28.25 -7.47 5.30
CA VAL A 362 -27.53 -6.95 4.13
C VAL A 362 -28.30 -5.84 3.40
N LEU A 363 -29.64 -5.84 3.44
CA LEU A 363 -30.46 -4.82 2.78
C LEU A 363 -30.68 -3.56 3.62
N PHE A 364 -30.92 -3.71 4.94
CA PHE A 364 -31.35 -2.61 5.80
C PHE A 364 -30.34 -2.25 6.89
N GLY A 365 -29.30 -3.06 7.09
CA GLY A 365 -28.20 -2.72 7.98
C GLY A 365 -27.48 -1.45 7.56
N ARG A 366 -26.88 -0.74 8.53
CA ARG A 366 -26.05 0.46 8.28
C ARG A 366 -26.71 1.49 7.34
N ASN A 367 -27.98 1.82 7.57
CA ASN A 367 -28.77 2.76 6.75
C ASN A 367 -28.86 2.37 5.26
N GLY A 368 -28.98 1.07 4.96
CA GLY A 368 -29.09 0.55 3.60
C GLY A 368 -27.76 0.21 2.93
N LYS A 369 -26.62 0.40 3.61
CA LYS A 369 -25.31 -0.07 3.15
C LYS A 369 -25.08 -1.56 3.42
N GLY A 370 -25.87 -2.15 4.31
CA GLY A 370 -25.79 -3.55 4.72
C GLY A 370 -24.73 -3.83 5.77
N CYS A 371 -25.04 -4.73 6.70
CA CYS A 371 -24.07 -5.33 7.61
C CYS A 371 -23.21 -6.35 6.85
N VAL A 372 -21.91 -6.42 7.16
CA VAL A 372 -21.04 -7.49 6.65
C VAL A 372 -21.23 -8.72 7.54
N ILE A 373 -21.64 -9.84 6.97
CA ILE A 373 -21.89 -11.08 7.72
C ILE A 373 -20.79 -12.07 7.40
N VAL A 374 -20.12 -12.58 8.45
CA VAL A 374 -18.94 -13.43 8.32
C VAL A 374 -19.21 -14.74 9.05
N SER A 375 -19.02 -15.88 8.37
CA SER A 375 -19.32 -17.20 8.93
C SER A 375 -18.25 -18.24 8.61
N GLY A 376 -17.96 -19.10 9.59
CA GLY A 376 -16.95 -20.16 9.44
C GLY A 376 -17.45 -21.33 8.58
N SER A 377 -16.56 -21.88 7.75
CA SER A 377 -16.88 -22.95 6.80
C SER A 377 -17.24 -24.29 7.48
N GLY A 378 -16.72 -24.53 8.69
CA GLY A 378 -16.93 -25.75 9.47
C GLY A 378 -15.63 -26.48 9.83
N ASN A 379 -15.72 -27.41 10.78
CA ASN A 379 -14.57 -28.00 11.48
C ASN A 379 -14.42 -29.52 11.26
N ASN A 380 -14.94 -30.06 10.14
CA ASN A 380 -15.09 -31.51 9.97
C ASN A 380 -14.57 -32.05 8.63
N ASP A 381 -13.75 -31.27 7.91
CA ASP A 381 -13.24 -31.67 6.60
C ASP A 381 -14.35 -32.08 5.61
N THR A 382 -15.48 -31.35 5.64
CA THR A 382 -16.68 -31.69 4.87
C THR A 382 -16.87 -30.81 3.64
N ILE A 383 -17.56 -31.39 2.65
CA ILE A 383 -18.24 -30.70 1.55
C ILE A 383 -19.72 -31.13 1.62
N PRO A 384 -20.71 -30.21 1.58
CA PRO A 384 -20.57 -28.76 1.48
C PRO A 384 -20.17 -28.09 2.82
N LEU A 385 -20.02 -26.77 2.81
CA LEU A 385 -19.78 -25.95 4.01
C LEU A 385 -20.98 -25.99 4.97
N GLY A 386 -20.80 -25.50 6.21
CA GLY A 386 -21.92 -25.29 7.13
C GLY A 386 -22.77 -24.07 6.76
N TYR A 387 -24.05 -24.10 7.09
CA TYR A 387 -24.92 -22.92 7.03
C TYR A 387 -24.72 -22.05 8.30
N PRO A 388 -24.62 -20.71 8.24
CA PRO A 388 -24.95 -19.82 7.11
C PRO A 388 -23.80 -19.53 6.13
N ALA A 389 -22.61 -20.11 6.28
CA ALA A 389 -21.49 -19.85 5.37
C ALA A 389 -21.77 -20.30 3.91
N LEU A 390 -22.78 -21.14 3.67
CA LEU A 390 -23.23 -21.47 2.31
C LEU A 390 -24.11 -20.39 1.64
N PHE A 391 -24.59 -19.40 2.40
CA PHE A 391 -25.51 -18.40 1.87
C PHE A 391 -24.75 -17.32 1.09
N GLU A 392 -25.21 -16.96 -0.11
CA GLU A 392 -24.45 -16.14 -1.06
C GLU A 392 -24.04 -14.76 -0.55
N SER A 393 -24.87 -14.16 0.32
CA SER A 393 -24.59 -12.84 0.91
C SER A 393 -23.69 -12.90 2.15
N VAL A 394 -23.24 -14.09 2.57
CA VAL A 394 -22.37 -14.31 3.73
C VAL A 394 -20.95 -14.58 3.26
N LEU A 395 -19.98 -13.94 3.91
CA LEU A 395 -18.57 -14.16 3.67
C LEU A 395 -18.10 -15.45 4.38
N ALA A 396 -17.85 -16.51 3.62
CA ALA A 396 -17.54 -17.86 4.08
C ALA A 396 -16.05 -18.08 4.32
N ILE A 397 -15.66 -18.41 5.56
CA ILE A 397 -14.26 -18.38 6.00
C ILE A 397 -13.73 -19.77 6.33
N GLY A 398 -12.69 -20.19 5.61
CA GLY A 398 -11.91 -21.37 5.94
C GLY A 398 -10.70 -21.06 6.81
N ALA A 399 -10.07 -22.12 7.33
CA ALA A 399 -8.93 -21.99 8.23
C ALA A 399 -7.63 -22.53 7.63
N THR A 400 -6.53 -21.84 7.95
CA THR A 400 -5.15 -22.21 7.62
C THR A 400 -4.31 -22.41 8.86
N ASP A 401 -3.22 -23.16 8.70
CA ASP A 401 -2.17 -23.27 9.71
C ASP A 401 -1.05 -22.24 9.49
N ARG A 402 -0.04 -22.28 10.38
CA ARG A 402 1.14 -21.41 10.38
C ARG A 402 2.06 -21.56 9.15
N ASN A 403 1.69 -22.39 8.17
CA ASN A 403 2.43 -22.69 6.96
C ASN A 403 1.63 -22.41 5.68
N ASP A 404 0.56 -21.61 5.76
CA ASP A 404 -0.35 -21.31 4.64
C ASP A 404 -1.01 -22.54 4.01
N THR A 405 -1.11 -23.64 4.77
CA THR A 405 -1.81 -24.84 4.31
C THR A 405 -3.23 -24.81 4.85
N ARG A 406 -4.22 -25.26 4.06
CA ARG A 406 -5.57 -25.51 4.59
C ARG A 406 -5.44 -26.39 5.83
N ALA A 407 -6.07 -25.98 6.93
CA ALA A 407 -6.02 -26.75 8.15
C ALA A 407 -6.56 -28.15 7.89
N SER A 408 -5.66 -29.13 7.92
CA SER A 408 -5.90 -30.56 7.67
C SER A 408 -4.98 -31.40 8.56
N THR A 409 -4.81 -30.91 9.79
CA THR A 409 -3.85 -31.42 10.77
C THR A 409 -4.48 -32.49 11.67
N SER A 410 -3.66 -33.16 12.47
CA SER A 410 -4.17 -34.10 13.48
C SER A 410 -4.96 -33.44 14.61
N ILE A 411 -4.82 -32.13 14.80
CA ILE A 411 -5.47 -31.38 15.88
C ILE A 411 -6.74 -30.64 15.42
N PHE A 412 -6.84 -30.34 14.12
CA PHE A 412 -7.95 -29.57 13.56
C PHE A 412 -8.02 -29.67 12.03
N THR A 413 -9.25 -29.70 11.49
CA THR A 413 -9.53 -29.69 10.06
C THR A 413 -10.58 -28.64 9.68
N SER A 414 -10.34 -27.91 8.58
CA SER A 414 -11.27 -26.96 7.98
C SER A 414 -12.12 -27.65 6.92
N SER A 415 -13.44 -27.44 6.97
CA SER A 415 -14.32 -27.71 5.83
C SER A 415 -13.99 -26.77 4.67
N PHE A 416 -14.29 -27.22 3.45
CA PHE A 416 -13.92 -26.55 2.21
C PHE A 416 -14.95 -26.89 1.12
N GLY A 417 -14.91 -26.21 -0.03
CA GLY A 417 -15.90 -26.45 -1.08
C GLY A 417 -16.38 -25.18 -1.77
N ASN A 418 -17.42 -25.36 -2.60
CA ASN A 418 -18.14 -24.25 -3.23
C ASN A 418 -18.64 -23.24 -2.19
N MET A 419 -18.75 -21.97 -2.57
CA MET A 419 -19.06 -20.81 -1.70
C MET A 419 -17.95 -20.38 -0.74
N LEU A 420 -16.81 -21.09 -0.66
CA LEU A 420 -15.71 -20.65 0.19
C LEU A 420 -15.09 -19.35 -0.37
N ASP A 421 -15.13 -18.28 0.42
CA ASP A 421 -14.60 -16.98 0.01
C ASP A 421 -13.10 -16.88 0.24
N VAL A 422 -12.66 -16.90 1.48
CA VAL A 422 -11.26 -16.69 1.83
C VAL A 422 -10.88 -17.59 2.99
N VAL A 423 -9.59 -17.71 3.23
CA VAL A 423 -9.07 -18.36 4.42
C VAL A 423 -8.32 -17.38 5.30
N ALA A 424 -8.26 -17.68 6.60
CA ALA A 424 -7.45 -16.93 7.56
C ALA A 424 -6.79 -17.91 8.55
N PRO A 425 -5.84 -17.47 9.39
CA PRO A 425 -5.28 -18.28 10.45
C PRO A 425 -6.36 -18.89 11.35
N GLY A 426 -6.27 -20.20 11.63
CA GLY A 426 -7.27 -20.91 12.44
C GLY A 426 -6.73 -22.06 13.28
N VAL A 427 -5.41 -22.27 13.30
CA VAL A 427 -4.75 -23.35 14.06
C VAL A 427 -3.80 -22.74 15.08
N GLU A 428 -3.94 -23.14 16.35
CA GLU A 428 -3.10 -22.68 17.45
C GLU A 428 -3.04 -21.14 17.55
N ILE A 429 -4.22 -20.50 17.62
CA ILE A 429 -4.37 -19.05 17.67
C ILE A 429 -4.47 -18.59 19.13
N PRO A 430 -3.50 -17.81 19.66
CA PRO A 430 -3.63 -17.22 20.98
C PRO A 430 -4.79 -16.23 21.03
N THR A 431 -5.56 -16.28 22.11
CA THR A 431 -6.76 -15.46 22.32
C THR A 431 -7.12 -15.35 23.81
N LEU A 432 -8.12 -14.55 24.14
CA LEU A 432 -8.70 -14.43 25.47
C LEU A 432 -9.55 -15.66 25.84
N ASN A 433 -9.77 -15.84 27.14
CA ASN A 433 -10.52 -16.94 27.70
C ASN A 433 -11.43 -16.43 28.82
N TYR A 434 -12.57 -17.10 29.00
CA TYR A 434 -13.44 -16.80 30.12
C TYR A 434 -12.77 -17.22 31.44
N ASN A 435 -12.61 -16.27 32.35
CA ASN A 435 -12.10 -16.52 33.70
C ASN A 435 -12.98 -15.81 34.73
N ALA A 436 -13.92 -16.55 35.31
CA ALA A 436 -14.91 -16.03 36.27
C ALA A 436 -14.29 -15.21 37.42
N ASN A 437 -13.08 -15.57 37.86
CA ASN A 437 -12.42 -14.95 39.01
C ASN A 437 -11.23 -14.06 38.63
N LEU A 438 -10.91 -13.93 37.34
CA LEU A 438 -9.70 -13.26 36.81
C LEU A 438 -8.39 -13.70 37.51
N THR A 439 -8.39 -14.89 38.12
CA THR A 439 -7.31 -15.40 38.96
C THR A 439 -7.20 -16.92 38.81
N PRO A 440 -5.99 -17.46 38.53
CA PRO A 440 -4.77 -16.73 38.17
C PRO A 440 -4.89 -16.02 36.82
N PRO A 441 -4.16 -14.92 36.56
CA PRO A 441 -4.21 -14.21 35.28
C PRO A 441 -3.86 -15.07 34.07
N SER A 442 -3.09 -16.15 34.25
CA SER A 442 -2.78 -17.11 33.17
C SER A 442 -4.03 -17.72 32.54
N ASP A 443 -5.11 -17.86 33.30
CA ASP A 443 -6.35 -18.52 32.84
C ASP A 443 -7.23 -17.56 32.00
N ASN A 444 -6.84 -16.29 31.90
CA ASN A 444 -7.43 -15.28 31.02
C ASN A 444 -7.12 -15.52 29.54
N TYR A 445 -6.18 -16.42 29.22
CA TYR A 445 -5.70 -16.65 27.85
C TYR A 445 -5.86 -18.11 27.45
N TRP A 446 -6.00 -18.33 26.14
CA TRP A 446 -6.20 -19.65 25.55
C TRP A 446 -5.59 -19.74 24.15
N VAL A 447 -5.38 -20.95 23.66
CA VAL A 447 -4.95 -21.23 22.29
C VAL A 447 -6.08 -21.98 21.56
N MET A 448 -6.74 -21.29 20.63
CA MET A 448 -7.91 -21.78 19.91
C MET A 448 -7.54 -22.46 18.58
N ASN A 449 -8.27 -23.53 18.24
CA ASN A 449 -8.31 -24.12 16.91
C ASN A 449 -9.75 -24.05 16.39
N GLY A 450 -9.96 -23.64 15.15
CA GLY A 450 -11.31 -23.54 14.59
C GLY A 450 -11.43 -22.55 13.44
N THR A 451 -12.36 -22.79 12.53
CA THR A 451 -12.80 -21.74 11.58
C THR A 451 -13.36 -20.53 12.32
N SER A 452 -13.87 -20.69 13.55
CA SER A 452 -14.27 -19.59 14.45
C SER A 452 -13.16 -18.55 14.66
N ALA A 453 -11.91 -19.01 14.82
CA ALA A 453 -10.78 -18.11 14.94
C ALA A 453 -10.55 -17.35 13.63
N SER A 454 -10.61 -18.05 12.50
CA SER A 454 -10.51 -17.45 11.16
C SER A 454 -11.64 -16.46 10.86
N THR A 455 -12.88 -16.78 11.22
CA THR A 455 -14.04 -15.88 11.14
C THR A 455 -13.78 -14.58 11.90
N SER A 456 -13.22 -14.67 13.11
CA SER A 456 -12.86 -13.49 13.92
C SER A 456 -11.83 -12.60 13.23
N HIS A 457 -10.83 -13.19 12.55
CA HIS A 457 -9.85 -12.42 11.79
C HIS A 457 -10.52 -11.62 10.65
N VAL A 458 -11.41 -12.28 9.90
CA VAL A 458 -12.04 -11.66 8.74
C VAL A 458 -13.10 -10.64 9.15
N SER A 459 -13.88 -10.90 10.21
CA SER A 459 -14.79 -9.91 10.80
C SER A 459 -14.05 -8.63 11.20
N SER A 460 -12.87 -8.78 11.80
CA SER A 460 -12.06 -7.65 12.24
C SER A 460 -11.44 -6.91 11.07
N LEU A 461 -11.02 -7.62 10.01
CA LEU A 461 -10.58 -7.00 8.77
C LEU A 461 -11.71 -6.18 8.12
N ALA A 462 -12.92 -6.72 8.06
CA ALA A 462 -14.09 -5.99 7.57
C ALA A 462 -14.34 -4.71 8.39
N ALA A 463 -14.17 -4.77 9.72
CA ALA A 463 -14.29 -3.61 10.58
C ALA A 463 -13.20 -2.56 10.33
N LEU A 464 -11.95 -2.97 10.10
CA LEU A 464 -10.86 -2.05 9.73
C LEU A 464 -11.11 -1.37 8.38
N ILE A 465 -11.59 -2.11 7.38
CA ILE A 465 -12.00 -1.56 6.07
C ILE A 465 -13.07 -0.49 6.27
N LEU A 466 -14.13 -0.80 7.01
CA LEU A 466 -15.21 0.15 7.31
C LEU A 466 -14.76 1.34 8.17
N SER A 467 -13.70 1.17 8.97
CA SER A 467 -13.12 2.26 9.76
C SER A 467 -12.35 3.25 8.89
N VAL A 468 -11.84 2.83 7.73
CA VAL A 468 -11.23 3.70 6.72
C VAL A 468 -12.30 4.34 5.84
N ASN A 469 -13.29 3.56 5.40
CA ASN A 469 -14.39 4.05 4.58
C ASN A 469 -15.74 3.45 5.03
N ASN A 470 -16.47 4.18 5.86
CA ASN A 470 -17.79 3.77 6.35
C ASN A 470 -18.92 4.01 5.32
N ASP A 471 -18.60 4.49 4.11
CA ASP A 471 -19.55 4.63 3.01
C ASP A 471 -19.66 3.38 2.14
N LEU A 472 -18.73 2.43 2.27
CA LEU A 472 -18.79 1.15 1.58
C LEU A 472 -20.03 0.34 1.97
N THR A 473 -20.64 -0.25 0.95
CA THR A 473 -21.65 -1.30 1.07
C THR A 473 -21.03 -2.62 1.51
N TYR A 474 -21.84 -3.54 2.03
CA TYR A 474 -21.35 -4.86 2.43
C TYR A 474 -20.69 -5.62 1.26
N LEU A 475 -21.23 -5.49 0.05
CA LEU A 475 -20.67 -6.11 -1.15
C LEU A 475 -19.31 -5.54 -1.52
N GLU A 476 -19.11 -4.22 -1.42
CA GLU A 476 -17.81 -3.60 -1.70
C GLU A 476 -16.76 -4.03 -0.67
N VAL A 477 -17.12 -4.19 0.61
CA VAL A 477 -16.21 -4.74 1.63
C VAL A 477 -15.83 -6.19 1.29
N ILE A 478 -16.81 -7.02 0.93
CA ILE A 478 -16.57 -8.39 0.48
C ILE A 478 -15.65 -8.42 -0.75
N ASP A 479 -15.90 -7.57 -1.76
CA ASP A 479 -15.08 -7.47 -2.96
C ASP A 479 -13.63 -7.08 -2.63
N ILE A 480 -13.42 -6.10 -1.75
CA ILE A 480 -12.09 -5.70 -1.28
C ILE A 480 -11.38 -6.90 -0.65
N ILE A 481 -12.03 -7.63 0.25
CA ILE A 481 -11.43 -8.81 0.91
C ILE A 481 -11.08 -9.91 -0.11
N ARG A 482 -12.01 -10.25 -1.04
CA ARG A 482 -11.78 -11.29 -2.06
C ARG A 482 -10.67 -10.94 -3.03
N SER A 483 -10.69 -9.71 -3.55
CA SER A 483 -9.75 -9.24 -4.57
C SER A 483 -8.32 -9.06 -4.06
N THR A 484 -8.16 -8.81 -2.77
CA THR A 484 -6.85 -8.59 -2.14
C THR A 484 -6.28 -9.85 -1.49
N ALA A 485 -7.06 -10.93 -1.41
CA ALA A 485 -6.63 -12.21 -0.86
C ALA A 485 -5.40 -12.77 -1.60
N GLN A 486 -4.41 -13.20 -0.82
CA GLN A 486 -3.14 -13.71 -1.31
C GLN A 486 -3.26 -15.18 -1.70
N LYS A 487 -2.76 -15.49 -2.91
CA LYS A 487 -2.66 -16.87 -3.41
C LYS A 487 -1.43 -17.52 -2.74
N VAL A 488 -1.65 -18.44 -1.82
CA VAL A 488 -0.61 -19.04 -0.96
C VAL A 488 -0.71 -20.58 -0.91
N GLY A 489 0.18 -21.23 -0.18
CA GLY A 489 0.12 -22.68 0.08
C GLY A 489 0.43 -23.60 -1.10
N GLY A 490 0.86 -23.05 -2.25
CA GLY A 490 1.17 -23.84 -3.45
C GLY A 490 -0.06 -24.42 -4.17
N TYR A 491 -1.26 -23.95 -3.83
CA TYR A 491 -2.51 -24.35 -4.48
C TYR A 491 -2.64 -23.76 -5.89
N ASN A 492 -3.35 -24.47 -6.76
CA ASN A 492 -3.71 -23.95 -8.09
C ASN A 492 -4.99 -23.12 -8.00
N TYR A 493 -4.88 -21.81 -8.25
CA TYR A 493 -6.02 -20.89 -8.29
C TYR A 493 -6.40 -20.63 -9.74
N VAL A 494 -7.66 -20.86 -10.08
CA VAL A 494 -8.16 -20.75 -11.46
C VAL A 494 -9.12 -19.58 -11.57
N LEU A 495 -8.85 -18.67 -12.52
CA LEU A 495 -9.75 -17.54 -12.82
C LEU A 495 -11.10 -18.05 -13.34
N GLY A 496 -12.19 -17.46 -12.86
CA GLY A 496 -13.55 -17.83 -13.28
C GLY A 496 -14.11 -19.07 -12.57
N GLN A 497 -13.38 -19.66 -11.61
CA GLN A 497 -13.90 -20.71 -10.74
C GLN A 497 -14.40 -20.13 -9.40
N GLY A 498 -15.24 -20.90 -8.70
CA GLY A 498 -15.93 -20.42 -7.51
C GLY A 498 -17.22 -19.67 -7.85
N HIS A 499 -17.71 -18.87 -6.91
CA HIS A 499 -18.96 -18.13 -7.03
C HIS A 499 -18.77 -16.65 -7.44
N ASP A 500 -17.52 -16.19 -7.60
CA ASP A 500 -17.20 -14.89 -8.19
C ASP A 500 -16.23 -15.09 -9.36
N PRO A 501 -16.69 -14.92 -10.62
CA PRO A 501 -15.87 -15.22 -11.79
C PRO A 501 -14.75 -14.21 -12.05
N ASN A 502 -14.74 -13.07 -11.34
CA ASN A 502 -13.75 -12.01 -11.56
C ASN A 502 -12.38 -12.33 -10.95
N TYR A 503 -12.32 -13.31 -10.05
CA TYR A 503 -11.12 -13.63 -9.28
C TYR A 503 -10.68 -15.08 -9.49
N SER A 504 -9.40 -15.34 -9.26
CA SER A 504 -8.89 -16.70 -9.25
C SER A 504 -9.18 -17.39 -7.91
N TRP A 505 -9.63 -18.64 -7.97
CA TRP A 505 -10.18 -19.36 -6.83
C TRP A 505 -9.66 -20.80 -6.75
N ASN A 506 -9.64 -21.34 -5.55
CA ASN A 506 -9.29 -22.72 -5.25
C ASN A 506 -10.31 -23.34 -4.25
N ASN A 507 -10.62 -24.63 -4.43
CA ASN A 507 -11.64 -25.32 -3.64
C ASN A 507 -11.33 -25.46 -2.15
N GLU A 508 -10.06 -25.38 -1.76
CA GLU A 508 -9.60 -25.50 -0.37
C GLU A 508 -9.30 -24.16 0.28
N MET A 509 -8.88 -23.18 -0.53
CA MET A 509 -8.35 -21.90 -0.06
C MET A 509 -9.24 -20.70 -0.41
N GLY A 510 -10.36 -20.94 -1.11
CA GLY A 510 -11.19 -19.89 -1.65
C GLY A 510 -10.43 -19.01 -2.65
N PHE A 511 -10.66 -17.71 -2.60
CA PHE A 511 -9.85 -16.67 -3.24
C PHE A 511 -8.47 -16.50 -2.58
N GLY A 512 -8.15 -17.19 -1.49
CA GLY A 512 -6.83 -17.18 -0.86
C GLY A 512 -6.87 -16.70 0.58
N ARG A 513 -5.68 -16.53 1.17
CA ARG A 513 -5.54 -16.03 2.54
C ARG A 513 -5.80 -14.52 2.57
N ILE A 514 -6.53 -14.02 3.56
CA ILE A 514 -6.69 -12.56 3.73
C ILE A 514 -5.34 -11.84 3.89
N ASP A 515 -5.29 -10.61 3.40
CA ASP A 515 -4.13 -9.71 3.48
C ASP A 515 -4.64 -8.33 3.93
N ALA A 516 -4.51 -8.04 5.23
CA ALA A 516 -5.04 -6.82 5.83
C ALA A 516 -4.39 -5.58 5.20
N CYS A 517 -3.09 -5.64 4.93
CA CYS A 517 -2.35 -4.59 4.25
C CYS A 517 -2.98 -4.19 2.93
N LYS A 518 -3.14 -5.16 2.03
CA LYS A 518 -3.67 -4.90 0.68
C LYS A 518 -5.11 -4.44 0.71
N ALA A 519 -5.93 -5.02 1.59
CA ALA A 519 -7.32 -4.64 1.76
C ALA A 519 -7.47 -3.17 2.19
N ILE A 520 -6.67 -2.73 3.17
CA ILE A 520 -6.71 -1.34 3.66
C ILE A 520 -6.18 -0.37 2.61
N TYR A 521 -5.17 -0.74 1.82
CA TYR A 521 -4.65 0.11 0.76
C TYR A 521 -5.65 0.28 -0.38
N LYS A 522 -6.28 -0.81 -0.83
CA LYS A 522 -7.39 -0.75 -1.79
C LYS A 522 -8.55 0.10 -1.27
N THR A 523 -8.80 0.07 0.04
CA THR A 523 -9.82 0.92 0.65
C THR A 523 -9.41 2.39 0.64
N LEU A 524 -8.16 2.71 0.97
CA LEU A 524 -7.64 4.08 0.96
C LEU A 524 -7.76 4.71 -0.42
N GLU A 525 -7.45 3.98 -1.50
CA GLU A 525 -7.63 4.43 -2.89
C GLU A 525 -9.04 4.95 -3.20
N SER A 526 -10.06 4.49 -2.47
CA SER A 526 -11.45 4.95 -2.63
C SER A 526 -11.77 6.28 -1.93
N VAL A 527 -10.94 6.71 -0.97
CA VAL A 527 -11.17 7.91 -0.14
C VAL A 527 -10.13 9.00 -0.30
N VAL A 528 -8.92 8.67 -0.76
CA VAL A 528 -7.87 9.65 -0.99
C VAL A 528 -8.05 10.32 -2.35
N ASN A 529 -8.14 11.64 -2.36
CA ASN A 529 -8.27 12.39 -3.61
C ASN A 529 -7.55 13.74 -3.55
N ILE A 530 -7.06 14.17 -4.70
CA ILE A 530 -6.42 15.49 -4.86
C ILE A 530 -7.51 16.54 -5.05
N THR A 531 -7.39 17.64 -4.34
CA THR A 531 -8.17 18.87 -4.53
C THR A 531 -7.23 20.00 -4.91
N GLY A 532 -7.62 20.83 -5.88
CA GLY A 532 -6.81 21.94 -6.37
C GLY A 532 -7.49 22.66 -7.53
N PRO A 533 -6.85 23.70 -8.10
CA PRO A 533 -7.42 24.43 -9.22
C PRO A 533 -7.31 23.63 -10.53
N ASP A 534 -8.37 23.69 -11.35
CA ASP A 534 -8.34 23.18 -12.73
C ASP A 534 -7.38 23.99 -13.64
N TYR A 535 -7.08 25.23 -13.25
CA TYR A 535 -6.22 26.16 -13.98
C TYR A 535 -5.17 26.80 -13.05
N LEU A 536 -3.89 26.58 -13.35
CA LEU A 536 -2.77 27.16 -12.60
C LEU A 536 -2.24 28.42 -13.31
N CYS A 537 -2.79 29.58 -12.94
CA CYS A 537 -2.41 30.88 -13.51
C CYS A 537 -1.31 31.60 -12.69
N SER A 538 -1.24 31.27 -11.40
CA SER A 538 -0.28 31.79 -10.43
C SER A 538 -0.02 30.71 -9.37
N THR A 539 0.80 30.99 -8.36
CA THR A 539 1.03 30.03 -7.27
C THR A 539 -0.28 29.62 -6.60
N SER A 540 -0.57 28.33 -6.61
CA SER A 540 -1.75 27.75 -5.97
C SER A 540 -1.41 26.43 -5.27
N THR A 541 -2.26 26.00 -4.35
CA THR A 541 -2.04 24.81 -3.54
C THR A 541 -2.97 23.67 -3.97
N PHE A 542 -2.38 22.49 -4.17
CA PHE A 542 -3.08 21.22 -4.26
C PHE A 542 -3.02 20.55 -2.88
N THR A 543 -4.11 19.91 -2.48
CA THR A 543 -4.25 19.26 -1.17
C THR A 543 -4.79 17.86 -1.35
N LEU A 544 -4.15 16.90 -0.70
CA LEU A 544 -4.63 15.54 -0.57
C LEU A 544 -5.64 15.47 0.57
N GLN A 545 -6.87 15.08 0.25
CA GLN A 545 -7.91 14.86 1.25
C GLN A 545 -7.83 13.44 1.80
N ASN A 546 -8.18 13.29 3.08
CA ASN A 546 -8.27 11.99 3.77
C ASN A 546 -6.96 11.18 3.80
N ALA A 547 -5.80 11.83 3.75
CA ALA A 547 -4.52 11.16 3.94
C ALA A 547 -4.47 10.52 5.35
N PRO A 548 -4.02 9.26 5.50
CA PRO A 548 -3.88 8.63 6.81
C PRO A 548 -3.00 9.45 7.75
N THR A 549 -3.38 9.50 9.04
CA THR A 549 -2.58 10.19 10.05
C THR A 549 -1.17 9.61 10.12
N GLY A 550 -0.14 10.46 10.14
CA GLY A 550 1.26 10.02 10.21
C GLY A 550 1.87 9.54 8.89
N SER A 551 1.09 9.47 7.80
CA SER A 551 1.59 9.03 6.50
C SER A 551 2.53 10.06 5.84
N SER A 552 3.59 9.56 5.20
CA SER A 552 4.53 10.39 4.45
C SER A 552 4.05 10.55 3.00
N VAL A 553 3.39 11.66 2.72
CA VAL A 553 2.94 12.01 1.37
C VAL A 553 4.08 12.68 0.61
N THR A 554 4.35 12.21 -0.59
CA THR A 554 5.23 12.87 -1.56
C THR A 554 4.43 13.31 -2.79
N TRP A 555 4.88 14.38 -3.44
CA TRP A 555 4.23 14.92 -4.63
C TRP A 555 5.18 14.92 -5.83
N SER A 556 4.63 14.80 -7.03
CA SER A 556 5.35 15.01 -8.29
C SER A 556 4.45 15.67 -9.33
N VAL A 557 5.06 16.29 -10.34
CA VAL A 557 4.35 16.93 -11.44
C VAL A 557 4.96 16.55 -12.79
N SER A 558 4.11 16.48 -13.81
CA SER A 558 4.52 16.23 -15.19
C SER A 558 3.71 17.11 -16.15
N PRO A 559 4.32 17.72 -17.18
CA PRO A 559 5.76 17.79 -17.42
C PRO A 559 6.44 18.88 -16.56
N THR A 560 7.64 18.60 -16.06
CA THR A 560 8.33 19.44 -15.06
C THR A 560 8.70 20.84 -15.55
N HIS A 561 8.91 21.05 -16.86
CA HIS A 561 9.31 22.34 -17.43
C HIS A 561 8.21 23.41 -17.35
N LEU A 562 6.96 23.05 -17.02
CA LEU A 562 5.87 23.99 -16.82
C LEU A 562 5.89 24.66 -15.44
N PHE A 563 6.75 24.21 -14.52
CA PHE A 563 6.73 24.64 -13.11
C PHE A 563 8.05 25.30 -12.66
N SER A 564 7.95 26.26 -11.73
CA SER A 564 9.11 26.85 -11.05
C SER A 564 9.33 26.22 -9.68
N GLY A 565 10.59 26.08 -9.26
CA GLY A 565 10.94 25.56 -7.94
C GLY A 565 10.98 24.03 -7.85
N SER A 566 10.76 23.49 -6.65
CA SER A 566 10.77 22.04 -6.41
C SER A 566 9.54 21.41 -7.05
N THR A 567 9.75 20.44 -7.94
CA THR A 567 8.68 19.62 -8.54
C THR A 567 8.29 18.44 -7.64
N SER A 568 8.78 18.43 -6.41
CA SER A 568 8.46 17.46 -5.37
C SER A 568 8.22 18.16 -4.03
N GLY A 569 7.17 17.73 -3.31
CA GLY A 569 6.81 18.25 -1.99
C GLY A 569 6.56 17.11 -1.01
N SER A 570 6.51 17.45 0.29
CA SER A 570 6.20 16.51 1.37
C SER A 570 5.05 17.03 2.24
N GLY A 571 4.15 16.15 2.65
CA GLY A 571 2.98 16.47 3.47
C GLY A 571 1.68 16.55 2.67
N ALA A 572 0.56 16.84 3.32
CA ALA A 572 -0.78 16.78 2.73
C ALA A 572 -1.07 17.83 1.65
N SER A 573 -0.17 18.78 1.40
CA SER A 573 -0.36 19.82 0.40
C SER A 573 0.93 20.10 -0.39
N ALA A 574 0.76 20.47 -1.66
CA ALA A 574 1.84 20.93 -2.53
C ALA A 574 1.47 22.28 -3.17
N SER A 575 2.33 23.28 -2.99
CA SER A 575 2.19 24.57 -3.66
C SER A 575 2.95 24.55 -4.99
N LEU A 576 2.22 24.72 -6.08
CA LEU A 576 2.77 24.71 -7.44
C LEU A 576 2.70 26.11 -8.03
N SER A 577 3.72 26.48 -8.81
CA SER A 577 3.80 27.77 -9.51
C SER A 577 4.20 27.54 -10.96
N PRO A 578 3.60 28.25 -11.93
CA PRO A 578 4.08 28.21 -13.31
C PRO A 578 5.57 28.60 -13.41
N ALA A 579 6.33 28.02 -14.33
CA ALA A 579 7.75 28.32 -14.51
C ALA A 579 7.98 29.76 -14.96
N SER A 580 7.06 30.29 -15.78
CA SER A 580 7.07 31.66 -16.27
C SER A 580 5.67 32.07 -16.70
N TRP A 581 5.50 33.36 -16.99
CA TRP A 581 4.26 33.89 -17.58
C TRP A 581 3.92 33.29 -18.96
N ALA A 582 4.90 32.72 -19.66
CA ALA A 582 4.75 32.12 -20.99
C ALA A 582 4.52 30.61 -20.94
N SER A 583 4.68 29.98 -19.78
CA SER A 583 4.48 28.54 -19.59
C SER A 583 3.02 28.20 -19.86
N SER A 584 2.79 27.23 -20.74
CA SER A 584 1.45 26.77 -21.06
C SER A 584 1.43 25.33 -21.52
N GLY A 585 0.46 24.57 -21.01
CA GLY A 585 0.23 23.18 -21.39
C GLY A 585 -0.61 22.43 -20.36
N GLN A 586 -1.07 21.25 -20.77
CA GLN A 586 -1.68 20.28 -19.86
C GLN A 586 -0.61 19.73 -18.91
N ALA A 587 -0.97 19.58 -17.65
CA ALA A 587 -0.11 18.99 -16.64
C ALA A 587 -0.90 18.02 -15.75
N THR A 588 -0.14 17.15 -15.10
CA THR A 588 -0.62 16.19 -14.13
C THR A 588 0.13 16.43 -12.83
N VAL A 589 -0.59 16.42 -11.71
CA VAL A 589 -0.02 16.36 -10.37
C VAL A 589 -0.35 15.00 -9.77
N THR A 590 0.66 14.37 -9.21
CA THR A 590 0.59 13.03 -8.62
C THR A 590 1.02 13.13 -7.17
N PHE A 591 0.27 12.50 -6.27
CA PHE A 591 0.76 12.21 -4.92
C PHE A 591 1.13 10.74 -4.82
N SER A 592 2.00 10.43 -3.86
CA SER A 592 2.43 9.08 -3.52
C SER A 592 2.52 8.98 -2.00
N ILE A 593 1.79 8.03 -1.41
CA ILE A 593 1.87 7.67 0.01
C ILE A 593 2.62 6.36 0.11
N ASP A 594 3.85 6.41 0.65
CA ASP A 594 4.58 5.20 1.03
C ASP A 594 4.25 4.88 2.49
N GLY A 595 3.59 3.76 2.72
CA GLY A 595 3.41 3.21 4.05
C GLY A 595 3.77 1.73 4.05
N GLY A 596 3.87 1.13 5.24
CA GLY A 596 4.44 -0.21 5.40
C GLY A 596 3.78 -1.37 4.61
N CYS A 597 2.68 -1.13 3.89
CA CYS A 597 2.03 -2.11 2.99
C CYS A 597 2.31 -1.92 1.50
N GLY A 598 2.96 -0.83 1.09
CA GLY A 598 3.18 -0.49 -0.30
C GLY A 598 3.04 1.01 -0.57
N VAL A 599 2.86 1.36 -1.84
CA VAL A 599 2.75 2.76 -2.27
C VAL A 599 1.37 2.98 -2.88
N ILE A 600 0.65 3.99 -2.39
CA ILE A 600 -0.60 4.48 -2.98
C ILE A 600 -0.26 5.68 -3.84
N GLU A 601 -0.55 5.62 -5.15
CA GLU A 601 -0.36 6.74 -6.06
C GLU A 601 -1.65 7.07 -6.79
N SER A 602 -1.98 8.36 -6.85
CA SER A 602 -3.07 8.85 -7.68
C SER A 602 -2.74 10.24 -8.19
N SER A 603 -3.38 10.61 -9.30
CA SER A 603 -3.04 11.79 -10.06
C SER A 603 -4.27 12.51 -10.59
N THR A 604 -4.19 13.83 -10.72
CA THR A 604 -5.21 14.65 -11.36
C THR A 604 -4.60 15.54 -12.42
N GLU A 605 -5.37 15.80 -13.48
CA GLU A 605 -4.96 16.64 -14.62
C GLU A 605 -5.51 18.05 -14.47
N PHE A 606 -4.72 19.04 -14.91
CA PHE A 606 -5.08 20.46 -14.89
C PHE A 606 -4.32 21.22 -15.98
N TRP A 607 -4.71 22.46 -16.24
CA TRP A 607 -4.04 23.31 -17.24
C TRP A 607 -3.13 24.36 -16.59
N VAL A 608 -1.91 24.53 -17.11
CA VAL A 608 -0.99 25.58 -16.67
C VAL A 608 -1.04 26.75 -17.64
N GLY A 609 -1.19 27.98 -17.14
CA GLY A 609 -1.07 29.20 -17.93
C GLY A 609 -2.17 29.44 -18.97
N ARG A 610 -1.91 30.34 -19.91
CA ARG A 610 -2.88 30.78 -20.92
C ARG A 610 -3.20 29.69 -21.93
N ALA A 611 -4.36 29.72 -22.58
CA ALA A 611 -4.68 28.78 -23.65
C ALA A 611 -3.70 28.94 -24.84
N VAL A 612 -3.46 27.87 -25.59
CA VAL A 612 -2.71 27.91 -26.84
C VAL A 612 -3.50 27.18 -27.89
N SER A 613 -3.94 27.90 -28.90
CA SER A 613 -4.62 27.32 -30.05
C SER A 613 -3.81 27.50 -31.32
N SER A 614 -3.96 26.60 -32.28
CA SER A 614 -3.57 26.86 -33.67
C SER A 614 -4.80 27.24 -34.49
N ILE A 615 -4.59 28.02 -35.54
CA ILE A 615 -5.61 28.29 -36.55
C ILE A 615 -5.45 27.24 -37.65
N GLU A 616 -6.50 26.49 -37.92
CA GLU A 616 -6.58 25.55 -39.04
C GLU A 616 -7.45 26.17 -40.15
N GLY A 617 -6.92 26.22 -41.37
CA GLY A 617 -7.61 26.74 -42.54
C GLY A 617 -6.66 26.99 -43.71
N PRO A 618 -7.16 27.46 -44.86
CA PRO A 618 -6.35 27.67 -46.05
C PRO A 618 -5.42 28.89 -45.91
N TYR A 619 -4.15 28.73 -46.29
CA TYR A 619 -3.16 29.82 -46.35
C TYR A 619 -3.30 30.69 -47.61
N ASP A 620 -4.11 30.26 -48.57
CA ASP A 620 -4.38 30.95 -49.83
C ASP A 620 -5.86 30.86 -50.23
N MET A 621 -6.43 31.97 -50.70
CA MET A 621 -7.80 31.97 -51.19
C MET A 621 -8.03 32.99 -52.30
N ALA A 622 -9.02 32.74 -53.16
CA ALA A 622 -9.38 33.66 -54.24
C ALA A 622 -10.22 34.83 -53.71
N VAL A 623 -10.04 36.03 -54.28
CA VAL A 623 -10.90 37.18 -53.97
C VAL A 623 -12.38 36.85 -54.23
N ASN A 624 -13.27 37.32 -53.36
CA ASN A 624 -14.72 37.07 -53.34
C ASN A 624 -15.15 35.60 -53.17
N THR A 625 -14.27 34.73 -52.64
CA THR A 625 -14.64 33.39 -52.16
C THR A 625 -14.83 33.38 -50.64
N VAL A 626 -15.43 32.31 -50.10
CA VAL A 626 -15.74 32.16 -48.68
C VAL A 626 -15.00 30.95 -48.15
N GLU A 627 -14.21 31.13 -47.09
CA GLU A 627 -13.41 30.07 -46.46
C GLU A 627 -13.67 30.01 -44.96
N ASN A 628 -13.50 28.83 -44.37
CA ASN A 628 -13.66 28.60 -42.94
C ASN A 628 -12.32 28.35 -42.27
N TYR A 629 -12.17 28.92 -41.07
CA TYR A 629 -11.01 28.75 -40.21
C TYR A 629 -11.47 28.29 -38.84
N PHE A 630 -10.73 27.38 -38.23
CA PHE A 630 -11.07 26.79 -36.93
C PHE A 630 -9.93 26.94 -35.94
N ALA A 631 -10.27 27.23 -34.69
CA ALA A 631 -9.35 27.15 -33.58
C ALA A 631 -9.21 25.67 -33.18
N THR A 632 -7.98 25.17 -33.16
CA THR A 632 -7.64 23.81 -32.70
C THR A 632 -6.87 23.88 -31.39
N GLY A 633 -7.11 22.95 -30.47
CA GLY A 633 -6.32 22.85 -29.26
C GLY A 633 -6.84 21.79 -28.29
N ASN A 634 -6.16 21.68 -27.14
CA ASN A 634 -6.42 20.67 -26.12
C ASN A 634 -7.74 20.95 -25.34
N PRO A 635 -8.60 19.93 -25.08
CA PRO A 635 -9.89 20.12 -24.42
C PRO A 635 -9.78 20.63 -22.97
N TYR A 636 -8.65 20.41 -22.29
CA TYR A 636 -8.40 20.86 -20.91
C TYR A 636 -8.08 22.36 -20.80
N MET A 637 -7.98 23.09 -21.93
CA MET A 637 -7.65 24.52 -21.92
C MET A 637 -8.71 25.42 -21.27
N GLY A 638 -9.96 24.95 -21.18
CA GLY A 638 -11.06 25.73 -20.61
C GLY A 638 -11.34 27.02 -21.36
N ILE A 639 -11.35 26.97 -22.70
CA ILE A 639 -11.59 28.17 -23.51
C ILE A 639 -12.99 28.72 -23.20
N THR A 640 -13.03 30.01 -22.88
CA THR A 640 -14.26 30.75 -22.56
C THR A 640 -14.66 31.71 -23.66
N ASP A 641 -13.72 32.16 -24.50
CA ASP A 641 -13.97 33.12 -25.59
C ASP A 641 -12.95 32.96 -26.73
N TYR A 642 -13.37 33.34 -27.93
CA TYR A 642 -12.57 33.35 -29.17
C TYR A 642 -12.66 34.72 -29.83
N GLN A 643 -11.54 35.43 -29.92
CA GLN A 643 -11.47 36.76 -30.50
C GLN A 643 -10.66 36.72 -31.79
N TRP A 644 -11.34 36.83 -32.93
CA TRP A 644 -10.69 36.80 -34.22
C TRP A 644 -10.50 38.22 -34.77
N SER A 645 -9.31 38.54 -35.25
CA SER A 645 -8.97 39.82 -35.87
C SER A 645 -8.33 39.59 -37.25
N VAL A 646 -8.60 40.49 -38.19
CA VAL A 646 -8.04 40.42 -39.54
C VAL A 646 -7.37 41.74 -39.90
N PHE A 647 -6.12 41.67 -40.34
CA PHE A 647 -5.32 42.84 -40.72
C PHE A 647 -4.84 42.78 -42.18
N PRO A 648 -4.86 43.90 -42.93
CA PRO A 648 -5.43 45.19 -42.58
C PRO A 648 -6.98 45.18 -42.54
N SER A 649 -7.57 46.03 -41.70
CA SER A 649 -9.03 46.13 -41.54
C SER A 649 -9.69 46.93 -42.68
N GLY A 650 -10.87 46.48 -43.14
CA GLY A 650 -11.73 47.27 -44.05
C GLY A 650 -12.11 46.65 -45.41
N TYR A 651 -11.60 45.47 -45.77
CA TYR A 651 -11.87 44.83 -47.08
C TYR A 651 -12.38 43.38 -46.98
N HIS A 652 -13.02 43.03 -45.87
CA HIS A 652 -13.42 41.65 -45.58
C HIS A 652 -14.84 41.57 -45.00
N TRP A 653 -15.47 40.40 -45.15
CA TRP A 653 -16.66 40.00 -44.41
C TRP A 653 -16.27 38.94 -43.38
N ILE A 654 -16.87 39.05 -42.19
CA ILE A 654 -16.64 38.12 -41.09
C ILE A 654 -17.99 37.56 -40.61
N GLY A 655 -18.09 36.24 -40.52
CA GLY A 655 -19.18 35.52 -39.85
C GLY A 655 -18.68 34.67 -38.67
N ASN A 656 -19.55 34.42 -37.69
CA ASN A 656 -19.30 33.53 -36.54
C ASN A 656 -18.23 33.99 -35.53
N GLN A 657 -18.07 35.32 -35.35
CA GLN A 657 -17.24 35.89 -34.29
C GLN A 657 -17.64 35.40 -32.90
N GLY A 658 -16.67 35.20 -32.01
CA GLY A 658 -16.91 34.66 -30.66
C GLY A 658 -17.03 33.14 -30.60
N THR A 659 -16.84 32.43 -31.73
CA THR A 659 -16.93 30.96 -31.77
C THR A 659 -15.60 30.33 -32.17
N ASN A 660 -15.48 29.01 -31.99
CA ASN A 660 -14.28 28.26 -32.34
C ASN A 660 -14.02 28.18 -33.85
N GLY A 661 -14.89 28.74 -34.69
CA GLY A 661 -14.69 28.85 -36.11
C GLY A 661 -15.12 30.21 -36.64
N ILE A 662 -14.36 30.76 -37.58
CA ILE A 662 -14.68 32.01 -38.27
C ILE A 662 -14.80 31.74 -39.76
N THR A 663 -15.74 32.42 -40.39
CA THR A 663 -15.90 32.39 -41.85
C THR A 663 -15.46 33.73 -42.42
N LEU A 664 -14.54 33.71 -43.40
CA LEU A 664 -13.93 34.89 -43.99
C LEU A 664 -14.17 34.97 -45.50
N SER A 665 -14.31 36.20 -46.00
CA SER A 665 -14.29 36.52 -47.43
C SER A 665 -13.61 37.88 -47.64
N PHE A 666 -12.82 38.02 -48.71
CA PHE A 666 -12.04 39.21 -49.00
C PHE A 666 -12.43 39.80 -50.36
N SER A 667 -12.57 41.13 -50.44
CA SER A 667 -12.96 41.84 -51.67
C SER A 667 -11.78 42.47 -52.42
N ALA A 668 -10.57 42.39 -51.87
CA ALA A 668 -9.34 42.87 -52.49
C ALA A 668 -8.22 41.82 -52.39
N THR A 669 -7.28 41.87 -53.33
CA THR A 669 -6.07 41.04 -53.28
C THR A 669 -5.04 41.61 -52.32
N GLY A 670 -4.17 40.74 -51.82
CA GLY A 670 -3.08 41.12 -50.95
C GLY A 670 -2.73 40.06 -49.93
N LEU A 671 -1.79 40.41 -49.06
CA LEU A 671 -1.46 39.62 -47.89
C LEU A 671 -2.28 40.13 -46.70
N TYR A 672 -2.99 39.22 -46.06
CA TYR A 672 -3.75 39.46 -44.85
C TYR A 672 -3.17 38.62 -43.72
N SER A 673 -3.34 39.09 -42.50
CA SER A 673 -3.08 38.34 -41.29
C SER A 673 -4.40 38.04 -40.60
N LEU A 674 -4.61 36.76 -40.25
CA LEU A 674 -5.69 36.32 -39.38
C LEU A 674 -5.09 36.01 -38.01
N GLU A 675 -5.49 36.81 -37.04
CA GLU A 675 -5.12 36.67 -35.63
C GLU A 675 -6.29 36.07 -34.85
N LEU A 676 -5.97 35.18 -33.92
CA LEU A 676 -6.91 34.55 -32.98
C LEU A 676 -6.36 34.71 -31.57
N ASP A 677 -7.05 35.46 -30.73
CA ASP A 677 -6.87 35.45 -29.28
C ASP A 677 -7.85 34.49 -28.63
N VAL A 678 -7.35 33.41 -28.03
CA VAL A 678 -8.15 32.50 -27.20
C VAL A 678 -8.03 32.87 -25.73
N VAL A 679 -9.17 32.92 -25.03
CA VAL A 679 -9.24 33.34 -23.63
C VAL A 679 -9.60 32.16 -22.72
N ASN A 680 -8.76 31.92 -21.72
CA ASN A 680 -9.07 31.04 -20.60
C ASN A 680 -8.92 31.79 -19.25
N PRO A 681 -9.18 31.16 -18.09
CA PRO A 681 -9.05 31.81 -16.78
C PRO A 681 -7.68 32.44 -16.49
N CYS A 682 -6.61 32.02 -17.20
CA CYS A 682 -5.26 32.57 -17.05
C CYS A 682 -4.93 33.72 -18.00
N GLY A 683 -5.84 34.05 -18.92
CA GLY A 683 -5.76 35.19 -19.83
C GLY A 683 -5.80 34.81 -21.31
N ALA A 684 -5.60 35.82 -22.16
CA ALA A 684 -5.64 35.70 -23.61
C ALA A 684 -4.26 35.42 -24.21
N ARG A 685 -4.20 34.56 -25.23
CA ARG A 685 -3.00 34.35 -26.05
C ARG A 685 -3.37 34.29 -27.53
N GLY A 686 -2.63 35.07 -28.30
CA GLY A 686 -2.76 35.18 -29.74
C GLY A 686 -2.01 34.08 -30.51
N SER A 687 -2.62 33.65 -31.60
CA SER A 687 -2.00 32.91 -32.70
C SER A 687 -2.31 33.62 -34.01
N GLU A 688 -1.41 33.51 -34.98
CA GLU A 688 -1.50 34.24 -36.24
C GLU A 688 -1.19 33.31 -37.41
N ILE A 689 -1.95 33.45 -38.50
CA ILE A 689 -1.60 32.90 -39.80
C ILE A 689 -1.66 33.98 -40.88
N GLY A 690 -0.75 33.88 -41.86
CA GLY A 690 -0.81 34.69 -43.07
C GLY A 690 -1.75 34.06 -44.09
N ILE A 691 -2.68 34.86 -44.63
CA ILE A 691 -3.59 34.49 -45.70
C ILE A 691 -3.24 35.33 -46.93
N TYR A 692 -2.94 34.70 -48.05
CA TYR A 692 -2.78 35.42 -49.29
C TYR A 692 -4.02 35.32 -50.16
N VAL A 693 -4.61 36.49 -50.41
CA VAL A 693 -5.77 36.62 -51.27
C VAL A 693 -5.29 37.01 -52.65
N TYR A 694 -5.54 36.13 -53.62
CA TYR A 694 -5.11 36.33 -54.99
C TYR A 694 -6.28 36.62 -55.92
N ASN A 695 -5.96 37.25 -57.04
CA ASN A 695 -6.90 37.39 -58.14
C ASN A 695 -6.79 36.12 -58.99
N PRO A 696 -7.77 35.19 -58.93
CA PRO A 696 -7.70 33.94 -59.71
C PRO A 696 -7.60 34.22 -61.21
N TRP A 697 -8.01 35.42 -61.67
CA TRP A 697 -8.05 35.78 -63.08
C TRP A 697 -6.70 36.22 -63.66
N GLU A 698 -5.73 36.59 -62.83
CA GLU A 698 -4.39 37.02 -63.26
C GLU A 698 -3.46 35.83 -63.56
N HIS A 699 -3.84 34.63 -63.11
CA HIS A 699 -3.08 33.41 -63.29
C HIS A 699 -3.47 32.61 -64.52
N PHE A 700 -4.37 33.07 -65.40
CA PHE A 700 -4.74 32.31 -66.60
C PHE A 700 -4.54 33.10 -67.87
N THR A 701 -3.71 32.56 -68.76
CA THR A 701 -3.43 33.10 -70.08
C THR A 701 -4.15 32.27 -71.13
N LEU A 702 -5.00 32.92 -71.94
CA LEU A 702 -5.69 32.32 -73.08
C LEU A 702 -5.07 32.85 -74.36
N TYR A 703 -4.45 31.96 -75.16
CA TYR A 703 -3.77 32.38 -76.37
C TYR A 703 -3.80 31.33 -77.49
N PRO A 704 -3.73 31.76 -78.76
CA PRO A 704 -3.99 33.12 -79.21
C PRO A 704 -5.47 33.49 -79.00
N ASN A 705 -5.78 34.76 -78.74
CA ASN A 705 -7.17 35.26 -78.76
C ASN A 705 -7.15 36.61 -79.50
N PRO A 706 -7.63 36.68 -80.76
CA PRO A 706 -8.47 35.69 -81.46
C PRO A 706 -7.77 34.36 -81.81
N THR A 707 -8.54 33.27 -81.90
CA THR A 707 -8.08 31.90 -82.22
C THR A 707 -8.79 31.35 -83.46
N SER A 708 -8.17 30.42 -84.21
CA SER A 708 -8.81 29.73 -85.33
C SER A 708 -9.26 28.32 -85.01
N ASP A 709 -8.30 27.48 -84.61
CA ASP A 709 -8.53 26.04 -84.47
C ASP A 709 -8.26 25.56 -83.05
N ILE A 710 -7.27 26.12 -82.37
CA ILE A 710 -6.85 25.69 -81.03
C ILE A 710 -6.68 26.91 -80.14
N LEU A 711 -7.32 26.87 -78.97
CA LEU A 711 -7.09 27.83 -77.91
C LEU A 711 -6.32 27.16 -76.79
N HIS A 712 -5.14 27.68 -76.46
CA HIS A 712 -4.38 27.26 -75.30
C HIS A 712 -4.84 28.03 -74.07
N ILE A 713 -5.01 27.31 -72.96
CA ILE A 713 -5.26 27.86 -71.64
C ILE A 713 -4.11 27.40 -70.75
N SER A 714 -3.29 28.34 -70.29
CA SER A 714 -2.19 28.06 -69.37
C SER A 714 -2.40 28.80 -68.07
N MET A 715 -2.09 28.15 -66.96
CA MET A 715 -1.93 28.79 -65.67
C MET A 715 -0.53 29.42 -65.59
N ASP A 716 -0.42 30.72 -65.28
CA ASP A 716 0.82 31.48 -65.13
C ASP A 716 1.25 31.49 -63.66
N LEU A 717 2.47 30.99 -63.37
CA LEU A 717 2.92 30.58 -62.03
C LEU A 717 4.05 31.46 -61.45
N GLU A 718 4.34 32.63 -62.02
CA GLU A 718 5.37 33.51 -61.45
C GLU A 718 4.89 34.19 -60.14
N THR A 719 5.13 33.54 -59.00
CA THR A 719 5.95 34.05 -57.86
C THR A 719 5.92 33.10 -56.65
N ARG A 720 7.09 32.52 -56.36
CA ARG A 720 7.56 31.90 -55.10
C ARG A 720 6.56 31.08 -54.27
N GLY A 721 6.57 29.76 -54.49
CA GLY A 721 6.56 28.77 -53.42
C GLY A 721 5.19 28.28 -52.91
N ARG A 722 4.29 27.82 -53.80
CA ARG A 722 3.03 27.20 -53.36
C ARG A 722 2.80 25.82 -53.97
N GLY A 723 2.75 24.81 -53.12
CA GLY A 723 2.23 23.47 -53.42
C GLY A 723 0.70 23.44 -53.32
N GLY A 724 0.02 24.38 -53.98
CA GLY A 724 -1.45 24.36 -54.09
C GLY A 724 -1.91 23.46 -55.23
N ASP A 725 -3.19 23.05 -55.22
CA ASP A 725 -3.83 22.31 -56.30
C ASP A 725 -3.65 23.04 -57.64
N GLN A 726 -3.26 22.31 -58.69
CA GLN A 726 -2.97 22.87 -60.01
C GLN A 726 -3.98 22.38 -61.06
N ASP A 727 -5.00 21.66 -60.61
CA ASP A 727 -6.07 21.16 -61.44
C ASP A 727 -7.16 22.23 -61.59
N PHE A 728 -7.63 22.42 -62.81
CA PHE A 728 -8.76 23.30 -63.14
C PHE A 728 -9.62 22.67 -64.24
N GLU A 729 -10.89 23.00 -64.25
CA GLU A 729 -11.82 22.57 -65.29
C GLU A 729 -11.99 23.67 -66.34
N VAL A 730 -12.00 23.29 -67.61
CA VAL A 730 -12.30 24.23 -68.71
C VAL A 730 -13.47 23.73 -69.53
N SER A 731 -14.43 24.60 -69.79
CA SER A 731 -15.56 24.40 -70.71
C SER A 731 -15.77 25.61 -71.62
N LEU A 732 -16.53 25.43 -72.71
CA LEU A 732 -16.87 26.50 -73.66
C LEU A 732 -18.38 26.66 -73.77
N TYR A 733 -18.85 27.90 -73.74
CA TYR A 733 -20.27 28.26 -73.88
C TYR A 733 -20.48 29.27 -75.01
N ASP A 734 -21.68 29.26 -75.60
CA ASP A 734 -22.14 30.31 -76.50
C ASP A 734 -22.70 31.54 -75.77
N GLY A 735 -23.04 32.59 -76.51
CA GLY A 735 -23.60 33.84 -75.95
C GLY A 735 -24.99 33.70 -75.31
N GLN A 736 -25.63 32.54 -75.41
CA GLN A 736 -26.91 32.22 -74.77
C GLN A 736 -26.72 31.32 -73.53
N GLY A 737 -25.46 31.01 -73.18
CA GLY A 737 -25.12 30.17 -72.04
C GLY A 737 -25.29 28.67 -72.29
N ARG A 738 -25.38 28.22 -73.55
CA ARG A 738 -25.38 26.79 -73.88
C ARG A 738 -23.96 26.27 -73.94
N GLU A 739 -23.71 25.14 -73.27
CA GLU A 739 -22.41 24.46 -73.29
C GLU A 739 -22.16 23.83 -74.67
N LEU A 740 -21.02 24.16 -75.27
CA LEU A 740 -20.57 23.66 -76.57
C LEU A 740 -19.45 22.63 -76.42
N ILE A 741 -18.57 22.85 -75.44
CA ILE A 741 -17.53 21.89 -75.06
C ILE A 741 -17.68 21.64 -73.56
N PRO A 742 -17.93 20.39 -73.14
CA PRO A 742 -18.11 20.06 -71.74
C PRO A 742 -16.84 20.28 -70.92
N ALA A 743 -17.02 20.47 -69.62
CA ALA A 743 -15.93 20.67 -68.67
C ALA A 743 -14.89 19.54 -68.77
N LYS A 744 -13.62 19.92 -68.90
CA LYS A 744 -12.47 19.02 -68.93
C LYS A 744 -11.49 19.41 -67.83
N LEU A 745 -11.15 18.47 -66.95
CA LEU A 745 -10.08 18.63 -65.96
C LEU A 745 -8.71 18.74 -66.64
N ALA A 746 -7.90 19.68 -66.18
CA ALA A 746 -6.61 20.02 -66.72
C ALA A 746 -5.63 20.34 -65.61
N HIS A 747 -4.37 19.93 -65.76
CA HIS A 747 -3.29 20.20 -64.81
C HIS A 747 -2.33 21.22 -65.41
N GLN A 748 -2.19 22.40 -64.78
CA GLN A 748 -1.36 23.55 -65.20
C GLN A 748 -1.68 24.18 -66.58
N GLN A 749 -1.99 23.40 -67.60
CA GLN A 749 -2.30 23.86 -68.95
C GLN A 749 -3.22 22.89 -69.68
N THR A 750 -3.98 23.39 -70.65
CA THR A 750 -4.79 22.59 -71.56
C THR A 750 -5.04 23.36 -72.86
N SER A 751 -5.73 22.71 -73.78
CA SER A 751 -6.20 23.33 -75.01
C SER A 751 -7.60 22.88 -75.35
N LEU A 752 -8.38 23.79 -75.93
CA LEU A 752 -9.67 23.48 -76.54
C LEU A 752 -9.51 23.42 -78.05
N ASP A 753 -10.01 22.33 -78.66
CA ASP A 753 -10.16 22.21 -80.11
C ASP A 753 -11.46 22.92 -80.52
N LEU A 754 -11.30 24.01 -81.28
CA LEU A 754 -12.34 24.90 -81.75
C LEU A 754 -12.55 24.78 -83.27
N SER A 755 -11.89 23.84 -83.95
CA SER A 755 -11.97 23.65 -85.41
C SER A 755 -13.40 23.48 -85.94
N ARG A 756 -14.29 22.90 -85.13
CA ARG A 756 -15.71 22.67 -85.45
C ARG A 756 -16.65 23.77 -84.95
N ILE A 757 -16.13 24.76 -84.24
CA ILE A 757 -16.90 25.89 -83.72
C ILE A 757 -16.99 26.97 -84.81
N PRO A 758 -18.19 27.51 -85.11
CA PRO A 758 -18.34 28.59 -86.10
C PRO A 758 -17.61 29.88 -85.70
N LYS A 759 -17.40 30.78 -86.67
CA LYS A 759 -16.89 32.14 -86.40
C LYS A 759 -17.86 32.87 -85.48
N GLY A 760 -17.37 33.43 -84.38
CA GLY A 760 -18.21 34.13 -83.41
C GLY A 760 -17.50 34.44 -82.10
N PHE A 761 -18.28 34.99 -81.16
CA PHE A 761 -17.86 35.21 -79.78
C PHE A 761 -18.39 34.11 -78.88
N TYR A 762 -17.50 33.56 -78.05
CA TYR A 762 -17.79 32.47 -77.12
C TYR A 762 -17.20 32.80 -75.75
N TYR A 763 -17.63 32.07 -74.73
CA TYR A 763 -17.15 32.24 -73.36
C TYR A 763 -16.47 30.96 -72.89
N VAL A 764 -15.19 31.05 -72.59
CA VAL A 764 -14.45 29.99 -71.90
C VAL A 764 -14.73 30.13 -70.42
N HIS A 765 -15.22 29.06 -69.81
CA HIS A 765 -15.41 28.94 -68.38
C HIS A 765 -14.22 28.16 -67.81
N ILE A 766 -13.48 28.77 -66.88
CA ILE A 766 -12.38 28.10 -66.17
C ILE A 766 -12.79 28.03 -64.71
N ARG A 767 -13.01 26.83 -64.19
CA ARG A 767 -13.30 26.60 -62.77
C ARG A 767 -12.03 26.12 -62.08
N TYR A 768 -11.59 26.86 -61.08
CA TYR A 768 -10.42 26.53 -60.26
C TYR A 768 -10.82 26.63 -58.80
N ARG A 769 -10.76 25.50 -58.07
CA ARG A 769 -11.44 25.34 -56.78
C ARG A 769 -12.90 25.81 -56.89
N ASP A 770 -13.36 26.72 -56.04
CA ASP A 770 -14.73 27.25 -56.06
C ASP A 770 -14.93 28.50 -56.92
N ALA A 771 -13.87 29.02 -57.57
CA ALA A 771 -13.96 30.20 -58.41
C ALA A 771 -14.28 29.84 -59.87
N LEU A 772 -15.16 30.63 -60.52
CA LEU A 772 -15.51 30.49 -61.95
C LEU A 772 -15.08 31.72 -62.75
N LEU A 773 -14.06 31.57 -63.60
CA LEU A 773 -13.64 32.58 -64.56
C LEU A 773 -14.45 32.45 -65.85
N ARG A 774 -14.93 33.57 -66.39
CA ARG A 774 -15.52 33.61 -67.74
C ARG A 774 -14.69 34.55 -68.63
N ARG A 775 -14.06 34.02 -69.67
CA ARG A 775 -13.30 34.81 -70.65
C ARG A 775 -13.98 34.76 -72.00
N GLN A 776 -14.30 35.92 -72.53
CA GLN A 776 -14.75 36.02 -73.91
C GLN A 776 -13.57 35.74 -74.85
N ILE A 777 -13.80 34.85 -75.80
CA ILE A 777 -12.87 34.56 -76.89
C ILE A 777 -13.54 34.86 -78.22
N ARG A 778 -12.73 35.16 -79.22
CA ARG A 778 -13.18 35.32 -80.60
C ARG A 778 -12.60 34.20 -81.45
N VAL A 779 -13.47 33.41 -82.06
CA VAL A 779 -13.08 32.40 -83.06
C VAL A 779 -13.10 33.08 -84.43
N GLU A 780 -11.95 33.14 -85.08
CA GLU A 780 -11.75 33.65 -86.44
C GLU A 780 -11.33 32.54 -87.38
N ARG A 781 -11.78 32.57 -88.62
CA ARG A 781 -11.33 31.63 -89.65
C ARG A 781 -10.71 32.39 -90.80
#